data_AF-A0A3A5UXH9-F1
#
_entry.id   AF-A0A3A5UXH9-F1
#
_cell.length_a   1.000
_cell.length_b   1.000
_cell.length_c   1.000
_cell.angle_alpha   90.00
_cell.angle_beta   90.00
_cell.angle_gamma   90.00
#
_symmetry.space_group_name_H-M   'P 1'
#
loop_
_entity.id
_entity.type
_entity.pdbx_description
1 polymer ?
#
loop_
_entity_poly.entity_id
_entity_poly.type
_entity_poly.pdbx_seq_one_letter_code
_entity_poly.pdbx_strand_id
1 'polypeptide(L)'
;PDRGQLFAQLGPIVLVLALTMGFYALWSTFRNKNQTHLFFGIWIFTASYMSWTAARFMFNATPAVAVLGAWGIVALWNKANFHGLVKAWKKFGIRTPADRIAGARRAVWRTPSFSAILLIMILIGGQQFTYGLDAAIPGTDDGEDDIDENIYNLIPDALRWELAGFSVLDSSAYSGNWYLGSFGSGFNDYGWNSAYDWMTQQDAQMPYSQKPAFVSWWDYGFQALNTGEHPSVSDNFQSGIPATGNMLLARTQADLVSMFVWQLSQGDLRYTQMNTGDYEMTNNFDSILDQHLGDEQYDLFVTIQEEMDYGKMKEMIDDYSFTVIQTNEASQVQENSNNVMASGYHRIDGIVDKSTEYFRLYQDGERILCDSEVSTSCVDGDWSDFSDANVSFNNNIRSGQETNYATTHYIFGDYWYTSDLKEEFDSVSTHIHRHNARLAMVVQLLGDTLSEAQLVNLYDDLIGMETNYKVQDYEGLPGDLIERDHEIRYFAIDNRLYPRAGRYTADAGYNGEQPMGIFGAPTILSGQDISTFMDETYETSRGDRNFEMTREEVDEAMVNDFLDQQAGLEIDPLLVQDVRVDHNPAFFETMLAKTYVGYGASSLGVDTAFSNPQPAQHFGARQIGTPGSILQNALPMPGAMMNHFVISNWYNEDANYTLGSSNTFVKIMKYYSGAEISGQVSMSDNGNPLPGVRLLIERDAFSGEGAEDLDEDTYWIPIGYTDADENGEWSFTAPAGKIRVSAFVGTFDAEPARALINDGSFMLNLGDVLCNSYEEYDSNYNACLPSATGRSVFPITSILGNVANMTWLGDSVMNVTGEQANRTADLSESMDIAVQSSGISGQ
;
A
#
# COMPACT_ATOMS: atom_id res chain seq x y z
N PRO A 1 13.70 9.56 9.21
CA PRO A 1 14.19 10.37 10.34
C PRO A 1 15.00 11.58 9.87
N ASP A 2 14.76 12.74 10.49
CA ASP A 2 15.58 13.92 10.27
C ASP A 2 17.05 13.61 10.64
N ARG A 3 17.99 14.10 9.82
CA ARG A 3 19.43 13.95 10.07
C ARG A 3 19.80 14.50 11.45
N GLY A 4 19.10 15.53 11.92
CA GLY A 4 19.26 16.07 13.27
C GLY A 4 19.03 15.02 14.37
N GLN A 5 17.96 14.24 14.27
CA GLN A 5 17.61 13.18 15.22
C GLN A 5 18.64 12.04 15.19
N LEU A 6 19.12 11.66 14.01
CA LEU A 6 20.16 10.63 13.86
C LEU A 6 21.47 11.02 14.55
N PHE A 7 21.92 12.27 14.43
CA PHE A 7 23.11 12.73 15.14
C PHE A 7 22.86 12.99 16.63
N ALA A 8 21.63 13.29 17.02
CA ALA A 8 21.23 13.39 18.42
C ALA A 8 21.43 12.05 19.16
N GLN A 9 21.16 10.91 18.52
CA GLN A 9 21.37 9.56 19.09
C GLN A 9 22.81 9.31 19.57
N LEU A 10 23.81 9.90 18.91
CA LEU A 10 25.22 9.75 19.28
C LEU A 10 25.63 10.63 20.48
N GLY A 11 24.72 11.49 20.96
CA GLY A 11 25.01 12.52 21.95
C GLY A 11 25.83 13.67 21.37
N PRO A 12 25.21 14.78 20.95
CA PRO A 12 25.88 15.93 20.33
C PRO A 12 27.20 16.36 21.00
N ILE A 13 27.25 16.38 22.34
CA ILE A 13 28.47 16.76 23.06
C ILE A 13 29.57 15.69 22.87
N VAL A 14 29.22 14.41 22.94
CA VAL A 14 30.15 13.29 22.76
C VAL A 14 30.67 13.24 21.33
N LEU A 15 29.80 13.45 20.34
CA LEU A 15 30.15 13.52 18.93
C LEU A 15 31.14 14.66 18.65
N VAL A 16 30.89 15.87 19.17
CA VAL A 16 31.82 17.01 19.01
C VAL A 16 33.17 16.71 19.65
N LEU A 17 33.18 16.10 20.84
CA LEU A 17 34.43 15.68 21.49
C LEU A 17 35.17 14.64 20.65
N ALA A 18 34.47 13.64 20.12
CA ALA A 18 35.06 12.62 19.26
C ALA A 18 35.69 13.23 18.00
N LEU A 19 34.98 14.13 17.32
CA LEU A 19 35.49 14.83 16.13
C LEU A 19 36.71 15.70 16.44
N THR A 20 36.68 16.45 17.55
CA THR A 20 37.83 17.28 17.97
C THR A 20 39.07 16.43 18.26
N MET A 21 38.88 15.26 18.89
CA MET A 21 39.96 14.31 19.12
C MET A 21 40.41 13.61 17.83
N GLY A 22 39.51 13.38 16.88
CA GLY A 22 39.82 12.92 15.53
C GLY A 22 40.73 13.88 14.77
N PHE A 23 40.39 15.18 14.76
CA PHE A 23 41.24 16.23 14.20
C PHE A 23 42.60 16.31 14.90
N TYR A 24 42.62 16.23 16.24
CA TYR A 24 43.87 16.18 17.00
C TYR A 24 44.71 14.94 16.65
N ALA A 25 44.08 13.78 16.45
CA ALA A 25 44.75 12.55 16.08
C ALA A 25 45.40 12.66 14.69
N LEU A 26 44.68 13.19 13.70
CA LEU A 26 45.23 13.46 12.36
C LEU A 26 46.39 14.46 12.43
N TRP A 27 46.22 15.57 13.14
CA TRP A 27 47.29 16.57 13.30
C TRP A 27 48.54 16.00 14.00
N SER A 28 48.35 15.24 15.07
CA SER A 28 49.41 14.55 15.80
C SER A 28 50.11 13.51 14.93
N THR A 29 49.38 12.88 14.00
CA THR A 29 49.96 11.94 13.03
C THR A 29 50.90 12.64 12.06
N PHE A 30 50.48 13.75 11.46
CA PHE A 30 51.35 14.51 10.54
C PHE A 30 52.60 15.04 11.22
N ARG A 31 52.51 15.38 12.51
CA ARG A 31 53.62 15.94 13.29
C ARG A 31 54.55 14.89 13.91
N ASN A 32 53.98 13.84 14.49
CA ASN A 32 54.70 12.87 15.33
C ASN A 32 54.78 11.46 14.70
N LYS A 33 54.20 11.25 13.51
CA LYS A 33 54.16 9.97 12.78
C LYS A 33 53.60 8.80 13.60
N ASN A 34 52.62 9.07 14.47
CA ASN A 34 51.98 8.04 15.28
C ASN A 34 50.92 7.27 14.47
N GLN A 35 51.16 5.99 14.21
CA GLN A 35 50.25 5.12 13.45
C GLN A 35 48.91 4.89 14.16
N THR A 36 48.88 4.86 15.49
CA THR A 36 47.64 4.67 16.26
C THR A 36 46.71 5.86 16.11
N HIS A 37 47.26 7.08 16.14
CA HIS A 37 46.47 8.30 15.91
C HIS A 37 45.99 8.40 14.46
N LEU A 38 46.74 7.86 13.49
CA LEU A 38 46.29 7.80 12.11
C LEU A 38 45.03 6.95 11.98
N PHE A 39 45.04 5.76 12.59
CA PHE A 39 43.91 4.85 12.58
C PHE A 39 42.65 5.50 13.18
N PHE A 40 42.75 6.05 14.40
CA PHE A 40 41.60 6.69 15.04
C PHE A 40 41.09 7.92 14.29
N GLY A 41 41.99 8.71 13.70
CA GLY A 41 41.61 9.84 12.85
C GLY A 41 40.84 9.39 11.61
N ILE A 42 41.34 8.39 10.87
CA ILE A 42 40.64 7.87 9.69
C ILE A 42 39.31 7.23 10.09
N TRP A 43 39.31 6.41 11.14
CA TRP A 43 38.13 5.64 11.55
C TRP A 43 36.92 6.54 11.86
N ILE A 44 37.10 7.63 12.63
CA ILE A 44 35.98 8.53 12.95
C ILE A 44 35.46 9.29 11.74
N PHE A 45 36.34 9.80 10.87
CA PHE A 45 35.87 10.55 9.70
C PHE A 45 35.22 9.65 8.66
N THR A 46 35.76 8.45 8.43
CA THR A 46 35.13 7.47 7.53
C THR A 46 33.80 7.00 8.10
N ALA A 47 33.72 6.66 9.39
CA ALA A 47 32.48 6.19 10.00
C ALA A 47 31.41 7.29 10.06
N SER A 48 31.77 8.53 10.42
CA SER A 48 30.85 9.68 10.40
C SER A 48 30.41 10.03 8.98
N TYR A 49 31.28 9.88 7.97
CA TYR A 49 30.88 10.07 6.57
C TYR A 49 29.89 9.00 6.12
N MET A 50 30.17 7.72 6.39
CA MET A 50 29.24 6.64 6.05
C MET A 50 27.89 6.83 6.74
N SER A 51 27.88 7.17 8.03
CA SER A 51 26.65 7.39 8.78
C SER A 51 25.89 8.65 8.32
N TRP A 52 26.62 9.67 7.83
CA TRP A 52 26.02 10.84 7.17
C TRP A 52 25.34 10.46 5.85
N THR A 53 25.94 9.56 5.08
CA THR A 53 25.37 9.14 3.78
C THR A 53 24.15 8.25 3.92
N ALA A 54 24.10 7.37 4.93
CA ALA A 54 22.94 6.50 5.16
C ALA A 54 22.80 6.14 6.65
N ALA A 55 21.57 6.26 7.16
CA ALA A 55 21.23 5.98 8.56
C ALA A 55 21.60 4.55 8.99
N ARG A 56 21.51 3.57 8.08
CA ARG A 56 21.91 2.18 8.38
C ARG A 56 23.36 2.07 8.85
N PHE A 57 24.26 2.99 8.49
CA PHE A 57 25.66 2.93 8.92
C PHE A 57 25.93 3.59 10.28
N MET A 58 24.90 4.07 10.99
CA MET A 58 25.05 4.65 12.33
C MET A 58 25.71 3.68 13.32
N PHE A 59 25.40 2.37 13.24
CA PHE A 59 26.03 1.37 14.09
C PHE A 59 27.56 1.27 13.91
N ASN A 60 28.09 1.67 12.75
CA ASN A 60 29.53 1.73 12.50
C ASN A 60 30.18 2.97 13.13
N ALA A 61 29.44 4.08 13.22
CA ALA A 61 29.91 5.33 13.82
C ALA A 61 29.89 5.29 15.35
N THR A 62 28.92 4.60 15.96
CA THR A 62 28.75 4.54 17.42
C THR A 62 30.02 4.13 18.17
N PRO A 63 30.76 3.04 17.80
CA PRO A 63 31.98 2.67 18.50
C PRO A 63 33.11 3.69 18.34
N ALA A 64 33.24 4.31 17.16
CA ALA A 64 34.26 5.33 16.91
C ALA A 64 34.01 6.57 17.78
N VAL A 65 32.76 7.02 17.84
CA VAL A 65 32.33 8.16 18.67
C VAL A 65 32.50 7.85 20.15
N ALA A 66 32.14 6.64 20.60
CA ALA A 66 32.29 6.25 21.99
C ALA A 66 33.77 6.26 22.44
N VAL A 67 34.68 5.68 21.64
CA VAL A 67 36.11 5.59 22.00
C VAL A 67 36.80 6.96 22.00
N LEU A 68 36.62 7.74 20.93
CA LEU A 68 37.24 9.06 20.81
C LEU A 68 36.56 10.11 21.70
N GLY A 69 35.25 9.98 21.90
CA GLY A 69 34.48 10.77 22.85
C GLY A 69 34.97 10.52 24.28
N ALA A 70 35.18 9.25 24.67
CA ALA A 70 35.79 8.90 25.96
C ALA A 70 37.20 9.48 26.11
N TRP A 71 38.02 9.44 25.05
CA TRP A 71 39.33 10.09 25.06
C TRP A 71 39.22 11.61 25.27
N GLY A 72 38.27 12.26 24.61
CA GLY A 72 37.98 13.69 24.78
C GLY A 72 37.51 14.03 26.20
N ILE A 73 36.61 13.24 26.76
CA ILE A 73 36.12 13.36 28.15
C ILE A 73 37.28 13.23 29.14
N VAL A 74 38.14 12.21 28.99
CA VAL A 74 39.31 12.01 29.85
C VAL A 74 40.30 13.17 29.70
N ALA A 75 40.52 13.67 28.48
CA ALA A 75 41.38 14.81 28.23
C ALA A 75 40.86 16.09 28.91
N LEU A 76 39.54 16.34 28.84
CA LEU A 76 38.89 17.44 29.54
C LEU A 76 39.00 17.30 31.07
N TRP A 77 38.73 16.10 31.61
CA TRP A 77 38.85 15.84 33.04
C TRP A 77 40.27 16.08 33.56
N ASN A 78 41.28 15.61 32.83
CA ASN A 78 42.68 15.86 33.17
C ASN A 78 43.02 17.36 33.14
N LYS A 79 42.44 18.12 32.22
CA LYS A 79 42.61 19.58 32.11
C LYS A 79 41.84 20.36 33.20
N ALA A 80 40.80 19.78 33.79
CA ALA A 80 40.01 20.40 34.86
C ALA A 80 40.80 20.63 36.16
N ASN A 81 41.98 19.99 36.31
CA ASN A 81 42.89 20.17 37.45
C ASN A 81 42.21 19.93 38.82
N PHE A 82 41.53 18.78 38.95
CA PHE A 82 40.89 18.36 40.20
C PHE A 82 41.83 18.38 41.41
N HIS A 83 43.10 18.02 41.20
CA HIS A 83 44.12 18.06 42.25
C HIS A 83 44.38 19.48 42.77
N GLY A 84 44.30 20.49 41.90
CA GLY A 84 44.36 21.90 42.24
C GLY A 84 43.16 22.36 43.07
N LEU A 85 41.95 21.90 42.75
CA LEU A 85 40.74 22.15 43.54
C LEU A 85 40.86 21.55 44.95
N VAL A 86 41.27 20.29 45.07
CA VAL A 86 41.45 19.62 46.37
C VAL A 86 42.49 20.37 47.22
N LYS A 87 43.58 20.86 46.60
CA LYS A 87 44.60 21.65 47.28
C LYS A 87 44.07 23.02 47.73
N ALA A 88 43.27 23.69 46.91
CA ALA A 88 42.61 24.94 47.25
C ALA A 88 41.59 24.75 48.39
N TRP A 89 40.78 23.71 48.31
CA TRP A 89 39.78 23.35 49.33
C TRP A 89 40.42 23.04 50.69
N LYS A 90 41.50 22.24 50.71
CA LYS A 90 42.30 21.98 51.92
C LYS A 90 42.90 23.26 52.52
N LYS A 91 43.22 24.26 51.69
CA LYS A 91 43.80 25.54 52.11
C LYS A 91 42.78 26.49 52.75
N PHE A 92 41.50 26.37 52.41
CA PHE A 92 40.43 27.21 52.96
C PHE A 92 39.80 26.70 54.27
N GLY A 93 40.22 25.51 54.74
CA GLY A 93 39.93 25.00 56.08
C GLY A 93 38.73 24.05 56.15
N ILE A 94 38.88 22.96 56.92
CA ILE A 94 37.93 21.82 57.04
C ILE A 94 37.43 21.67 58.50
N ARG A 95 37.57 22.74 59.31
CA ARG A 95 37.49 22.66 60.78
C ARG A 95 36.08 22.51 61.34
N THR A 96 35.06 23.10 60.71
CA THR A 96 33.65 22.94 61.11
C THR A 96 32.78 22.55 59.90
N PRO A 97 31.58 21.93 60.09
CA PRO A 97 30.70 21.59 58.97
C PRO A 97 30.32 22.80 58.10
N ALA A 98 30.11 23.97 58.72
CA ALA A 98 29.84 25.22 58.01
C ALA A 98 31.06 25.73 57.22
N ASP A 99 32.26 25.68 57.81
CA ASP A 99 33.50 26.08 57.12
C ASP A 99 33.84 25.13 55.96
N ARG A 100 33.46 23.85 56.05
CA ARG A 100 33.65 22.89 54.96
C ARG A 100 32.83 23.28 53.73
N ILE A 101 31.58 23.71 53.92
CA ILE A 101 30.68 24.15 52.85
C ILE A 101 31.11 25.51 52.30
N ALA A 102 31.43 26.47 53.17
CA ALA A 102 31.89 27.80 52.75
C ALA A 102 33.27 27.75 52.06
N GLY A 103 34.17 26.90 52.56
CA GLY A 103 35.49 26.64 51.99
C GLY A 103 35.43 25.90 50.66
N ALA A 104 34.49 24.95 50.50
CA ALA A 104 34.20 24.31 49.22
C ALA A 104 33.69 25.33 48.19
N ARG A 105 32.70 26.16 48.58
CA ARG A 105 32.15 27.22 47.70
C ARG A 105 33.25 28.18 47.24
N ARG A 106 34.11 28.66 48.16
CA ARG A 106 35.23 29.55 47.78
C ARG A 106 36.29 28.87 46.90
N ALA A 107 36.53 27.57 47.09
CA ALA A 107 37.45 26.82 46.25
C ALA A 107 36.92 26.67 44.81
N VAL A 108 35.65 26.30 44.66
CA VAL A 108 34.95 26.17 43.37
C VAL A 108 34.93 27.48 42.59
N TRP A 109 34.62 28.60 43.26
CA TRP A 109 34.62 29.94 42.65
C TRP A 109 36.01 30.43 42.22
N ARG A 110 37.09 29.93 42.84
CA ARG A 110 38.47 30.29 42.47
C ARG A 110 39.12 29.34 41.46
N THR A 111 38.44 28.27 41.08
CA THR A 111 38.84 27.36 40.00
C THR A 111 37.74 27.29 38.94
N PRO A 112 37.49 28.40 38.20
CA PRO A 112 36.38 28.47 37.24
C PRO A 112 36.47 27.40 36.15
N SER A 113 37.68 26.97 35.78
CA SER A 113 37.92 25.90 34.80
C SER A 113 37.36 24.54 35.25
N PHE A 114 37.46 24.22 36.55
CA PHE A 114 36.90 22.97 37.10
C PHE A 114 35.38 23.00 37.04
N SER A 115 34.77 24.12 37.46
CA SER A 115 33.32 24.30 37.48
C SER A 115 32.70 24.23 36.08
N ALA A 116 33.35 24.85 35.08
CA ALA A 116 32.91 24.79 33.69
C ALA A 116 32.98 23.36 33.11
N ILE A 117 34.08 22.63 33.36
CA ILE A 117 34.22 21.25 32.87
C ILE A 117 33.28 20.30 33.62
N LEU A 118 33.05 20.50 34.92
CA LEU A 118 32.07 19.74 35.69
C LEU A 118 30.66 19.95 35.16
N LEU A 119 30.29 21.17 34.78
CA LEU A 119 29.00 21.45 34.16
C LEU A 119 28.86 20.71 32.81
N ILE A 120 29.89 20.70 31.97
CA ILE A 120 29.91 19.91 30.73
C ILE A 120 29.74 18.41 31.04
N MET A 121 30.39 17.88 32.08
CA MET A 121 30.22 16.48 32.49
C MET A 121 28.81 16.15 32.97
N ILE A 122 28.18 17.07 33.70
CA ILE A 122 26.78 16.94 34.13
C ILE A 122 25.85 16.96 32.92
N LEU A 123 26.10 17.84 31.94
CA LEU A 123 25.32 17.87 30.70
C LEU A 123 25.46 16.58 29.89
N ILE A 124 26.69 16.05 29.75
CA ILE A 124 26.93 14.76 29.07
C ILE A 124 26.17 13.64 29.80
N GLY A 125 26.28 13.57 31.13
CA GLY A 125 25.61 12.56 31.93
C GLY A 125 24.09 12.68 31.88
N GLY A 126 23.56 13.90 31.96
CA GLY A 126 22.13 14.17 31.84
C GLY A 126 21.57 13.77 30.48
N GLN A 127 22.25 14.18 29.41
CA GLN A 127 21.86 13.84 28.03
C GLN A 127 21.80 12.33 27.79
N GLN A 128 22.84 11.60 28.18
CA GLN A 128 22.89 10.15 27.96
C GLN A 128 21.89 9.40 28.84
N PHE A 129 21.58 9.93 30.03
CA PHE A 129 20.56 9.36 30.90
C PHE A 129 19.15 9.56 30.32
N THR A 130 18.82 10.76 29.83
CA THR A 130 17.50 11.03 29.23
C THR A 130 17.32 10.22 27.95
N TYR A 131 18.32 10.19 27.07
CA TYR A 131 18.24 9.42 25.82
C TYR A 131 18.21 7.91 26.07
N GLY A 132 18.93 7.43 27.08
CA GLY A 132 18.89 6.02 27.46
C GLY A 132 17.58 5.62 28.12
N LEU A 133 16.89 6.55 28.80
CA LEU A 133 15.57 6.32 29.38
C LEU A 133 14.49 6.30 28.29
N ASP A 134 14.53 7.29 27.38
CA ASP A 134 13.69 7.36 26.18
C ASP A 134 13.84 6.11 25.31
N ALA A 135 15.07 5.71 24.97
CA ALA A 135 15.31 4.47 24.19
C ALA A 135 14.94 3.17 24.91
N ALA A 136 14.73 3.19 26.23
CA ALA A 136 14.30 2.02 27.00
C ALA A 136 12.78 1.87 27.07
N ILE A 137 12.04 2.91 26.69
CA ILE A 137 10.58 2.91 26.62
C ILE A 137 10.19 2.61 25.16
N PRO A 138 9.27 1.67 24.92
CA PRO A 138 8.80 1.41 23.56
C PRO A 138 8.06 2.62 23.00
N GLY A 139 8.39 3.01 21.77
CA GLY A 139 7.87 4.23 21.13
C GLY A 139 6.39 4.17 20.69
N THR A 140 5.74 3.02 20.88
CA THR A 140 4.36 2.72 20.44
C THR A 140 3.45 2.37 21.62
N ASP A 141 3.92 2.57 22.85
CA ASP A 141 3.15 2.29 24.07
C ASP A 141 2.61 3.60 24.63
N ASP A 142 1.29 3.66 24.89
CA ASP A 142 0.64 4.83 25.54
C ASP A 142 1.30 5.18 26.89
N GLY A 143 1.98 4.20 27.51
CA GLY A 143 2.78 4.41 28.71
C GLY A 143 3.92 5.42 28.53
N GLU A 144 4.41 5.67 27.32
CA GLU A 144 5.42 6.69 27.05
C GLU A 144 4.87 8.10 27.28
N ASP A 145 3.71 8.41 26.70
CA ASP A 145 3.02 9.70 26.86
C ASP A 145 2.67 9.96 28.32
N ASP A 146 2.23 8.94 29.04
CA ASP A 146 1.95 9.02 30.48
C ASP A 146 3.22 9.35 31.28
N ILE A 147 4.36 8.73 30.96
CA ILE A 147 5.63 9.01 31.64
C ILE A 147 6.13 10.42 31.29
N ASP A 148 6.00 10.84 30.02
CA ASP A 148 6.39 12.17 29.56
C ASP A 148 5.56 13.26 30.27
N GLU A 149 4.24 13.06 30.37
CA GLU A 149 3.35 13.96 31.11
C GLU A 149 3.70 13.99 32.61
N ASN A 150 4.03 12.84 33.21
CA ASN A 150 4.47 12.79 34.59
C ASN A 150 5.80 13.54 34.82
N ILE A 151 6.75 13.45 33.89
CA ILE A 151 8.00 14.23 33.92
C ILE A 151 7.68 15.72 33.79
N TYR A 152 6.78 16.08 32.88
CA TYR A 152 6.30 17.45 32.73
C TYR A 152 5.71 17.97 34.04
N ASN A 153 4.84 17.21 34.71
CA ASN A 153 4.19 17.61 35.94
C ASN A 153 5.11 17.61 37.18
N LEU A 154 6.22 16.86 37.15
CA LEU A 154 7.21 16.85 38.24
C LEU A 154 8.04 18.13 38.30
N ILE A 155 8.28 18.77 37.16
CA ILE A 155 9.12 19.97 37.06
C ILE A 155 8.34 21.19 37.58
N PRO A 156 8.87 21.96 38.55
CA PRO A 156 8.15 23.10 39.10
C PRO A 156 7.80 24.17 38.06
N ASP A 157 6.55 24.63 38.06
CA ASP A 157 6.04 25.69 37.17
C ASP A 157 6.86 26.98 37.22
N ALA A 158 7.55 27.25 38.33
CA ALA A 158 8.44 28.39 38.48
C ALA A 158 9.60 28.41 37.46
N LEU A 159 9.99 27.25 36.91
CA LEU A 159 11.01 27.14 35.86
C LEU A 159 10.44 27.38 34.45
N ARG A 160 9.12 27.25 34.27
CA ARG A 160 8.40 27.56 33.03
C ARG A 160 7.79 28.97 33.03
N TRP A 161 7.93 29.70 34.13
CA TRP A 161 7.38 31.04 34.24
C TRP A 161 8.17 32.03 33.39
N GLU A 162 7.50 32.56 32.38
CA GLU A 162 8.06 33.58 31.51
C GLU A 162 8.04 34.97 32.17
N LEU A 163 9.24 35.55 32.34
CA LEU A 163 9.41 36.92 32.82
C LEU A 163 10.20 37.73 31.79
N ALA A 164 9.53 38.71 31.16
CA ALA A 164 10.12 39.61 30.17
C ALA A 164 10.71 38.88 28.94
N GLY A 165 10.03 37.85 28.43
CA GLY A 165 10.48 37.08 27.27
C GLY A 165 11.57 36.05 27.58
N PHE A 166 11.86 35.80 28.86
CA PHE A 166 12.83 34.80 29.29
C PHE A 166 12.15 33.80 30.22
N SER A 167 12.17 32.53 29.84
CA SER A 167 11.82 31.40 30.69
C SER A 167 13.00 30.42 30.73
N VAL A 168 13.16 29.69 31.85
CA VAL A 168 14.23 28.68 31.97
C VAL A 168 13.90 27.43 31.17
N LEU A 169 12.62 27.11 31.06
CA LEU A 169 12.04 26.02 30.27
C LEU A 169 10.86 26.55 29.46
N ASP A 170 10.45 25.84 28.41
CA ASP A 170 9.33 26.26 27.57
C ASP A 170 8.05 26.50 28.41
N SER A 171 7.40 27.64 28.16
CA SER A 171 6.21 28.13 28.87
C SER A 171 4.89 27.74 28.20
N SER A 172 4.96 27.09 27.03
CA SER A 172 3.78 26.60 26.31
C SER A 172 3.09 25.45 27.07
N ALA A 173 1.82 25.20 26.71
CA ALA A 173 1.07 24.10 27.30
C ALA A 173 1.62 22.76 26.81
N TYR A 174 1.60 21.74 27.68
CA TYR A 174 1.99 20.38 27.31
C TYR A 174 1.21 19.91 26.07
N SER A 175 1.94 19.39 25.09
CA SER A 175 1.41 18.98 23.79
C SER A 175 1.84 17.56 23.38
N GLY A 176 2.39 16.77 24.32
CA GLY A 176 2.99 15.46 24.04
C GLY A 176 4.41 15.53 23.49
N ASN A 177 5.23 14.51 23.77
CA ASN A 177 6.61 14.34 23.28
C ASN A 177 7.59 15.48 23.63
N TRP A 178 7.55 15.97 24.87
CA TRP A 178 8.42 17.06 25.34
C TRP A 178 9.78 16.59 25.84
N TYR A 179 9.83 15.41 26.46
CA TYR A 179 11.05 14.84 27.06
C TYR A 179 11.36 13.42 26.59
N LEU A 180 10.35 12.65 26.16
CA LEU A 180 10.41 11.29 25.60
C LEU A 180 9.79 11.23 24.18
N GLY A 181 9.81 10.07 23.53
CA GLY A 181 9.24 9.85 22.19
C GLY A 181 10.23 9.93 21.03
N SER A 182 11.53 10.08 21.32
CA SER A 182 12.54 10.34 20.27
C SER A 182 13.39 9.12 19.89
N PHE A 183 13.57 8.16 20.80
CA PHE A 183 14.53 7.05 20.61
C PHE A 183 13.97 5.66 20.94
N GLY A 184 12.74 5.55 21.44
CA GLY A 184 12.07 4.27 21.68
C GLY A 184 11.89 3.45 20.39
N SER A 185 12.08 2.13 20.47
CA SER A 185 11.73 1.23 19.35
C SER A 185 10.24 0.91 19.39
N GLY A 186 9.54 1.01 18.26
CA GLY A 186 8.16 0.57 18.15
C GLY A 186 8.04 -0.96 18.12
N PHE A 187 6.94 -1.48 18.66
CA PHE A 187 6.51 -2.85 18.43
C PHE A 187 5.56 -2.92 17.23
N ASN A 188 5.23 -4.13 16.80
CA ASN A 188 4.18 -4.33 15.81
C ASN A 188 2.84 -3.80 16.33
N ASP A 189 2.11 -3.14 15.45
CA ASP A 189 0.77 -2.66 15.75
C ASP A 189 -0.18 -3.83 16.04
N TYR A 190 -1.19 -3.54 16.87
CA TYR A 190 -2.27 -4.45 17.22
C TYR A 190 -2.88 -5.16 16.00
N GLY A 191 -3.06 -4.43 14.89
CA GLY A 191 -3.63 -4.96 13.65
C GLY A 191 -2.85 -6.16 13.09
N TRP A 192 -1.52 -6.04 12.96
CA TRP A 192 -0.68 -7.12 12.44
C TRP A 192 -0.56 -8.28 13.42
N ASN A 193 -0.48 -8.02 14.73
CA ASN A 193 -0.43 -9.10 15.72
C ASN A 193 -1.70 -9.97 15.66
N SER A 194 -2.88 -9.33 15.63
CA SER A 194 -4.15 -10.05 15.47
C SER A 194 -4.27 -10.77 14.12
N ALA A 195 -3.75 -10.18 13.04
CA ALA A 195 -3.75 -10.79 11.73
C ALA A 195 -2.85 -12.03 11.66
N TYR A 196 -1.66 -12.00 12.28
CA TYR A 196 -0.79 -13.16 12.37
C TYR A 196 -1.39 -14.25 13.26
N ASP A 197 -1.98 -13.90 14.40
CA ASP A 197 -2.67 -14.86 15.27
C ASP A 197 -3.81 -15.57 14.51
N TRP A 198 -4.59 -14.85 13.71
CA TRP A 198 -5.59 -15.43 12.81
C TRP A 198 -4.96 -16.34 11.75
N MET A 199 -3.85 -15.90 11.15
CA MET A 199 -3.15 -16.66 10.11
C MET A 199 -2.58 -17.98 10.64
N THR A 200 -2.08 -18.05 11.88
CA THR A 200 -1.60 -19.32 12.48
C THR A 200 -2.69 -20.39 12.61
N GLN A 201 -3.96 -19.98 12.72
CA GLN A 201 -5.09 -20.89 12.84
C GLN A 201 -5.50 -21.45 11.47
N GLN A 202 -5.13 -20.76 10.39
CA GLN A 202 -5.36 -21.23 9.04
C GLN A 202 -4.41 -22.37 8.72
N ASP A 203 -4.93 -23.40 8.05
CA ASP A 203 -4.14 -24.52 7.56
C ASP A 203 -3.29 -25.22 8.64
N ALA A 204 -3.73 -25.14 9.90
CA ALA A 204 -3.00 -25.67 11.06
C ALA A 204 -2.83 -27.19 11.04
N GLN A 205 -3.64 -27.89 10.24
CA GLN A 205 -3.52 -29.33 9.98
C GLN A 205 -2.35 -29.69 9.04
N MET A 206 -1.81 -28.73 8.30
CA MET A 206 -0.75 -28.93 7.31
C MET A 206 0.65 -28.66 7.91
N PRO A 207 1.66 -29.48 7.57
CA PRO A 207 3.06 -29.14 7.86
C PRO A 207 3.43 -27.79 7.25
N TYR A 208 4.32 -27.03 7.92
CA TYR A 208 4.70 -25.69 7.48
C TYR A 208 5.08 -25.59 5.99
N SER A 209 5.88 -26.55 5.49
CA SER A 209 6.36 -26.56 4.09
C SER A 209 5.27 -26.82 3.04
N GLN A 210 4.08 -27.25 3.45
CA GLN A 210 2.91 -27.50 2.59
C GLN A 210 1.84 -26.40 2.69
N LYS A 211 1.99 -25.45 3.63
CA LYS A 211 1.05 -24.34 3.76
C LYS A 211 1.13 -23.41 2.53
N PRO A 212 0.00 -22.84 2.09
CA PRO A 212 -0.03 -21.92 0.95
C PRO A 212 0.67 -20.60 1.27
N ALA A 213 1.16 -19.92 0.24
CA ALA A 213 1.88 -18.67 0.38
C ALA A 213 0.96 -17.46 0.57
N PHE A 214 1.54 -16.47 1.23
CA PHE A 214 0.98 -15.19 1.59
C PHE A 214 1.62 -14.05 0.79
N VAL A 215 0.79 -13.14 0.28
CA VAL A 215 1.18 -11.94 -0.46
C VAL A 215 0.89 -10.72 0.39
N SER A 216 1.95 -9.96 0.67
CA SER A 216 1.86 -8.58 1.15
C SER A 216 3.15 -7.86 0.78
N TRP A 217 3.34 -6.63 1.26
CA TRP A 217 4.58 -5.91 1.04
C TRP A 217 5.75 -6.57 1.77
N TRP A 218 6.96 -6.47 1.18
CA TRP A 218 8.15 -7.21 1.61
C TRP A 218 8.59 -6.89 3.04
N ASP A 219 8.22 -5.72 3.58
CA ASP A 219 8.44 -5.33 4.98
C ASP A 219 7.87 -6.36 5.98
N TYR A 220 6.81 -7.09 5.59
CA TYR A 220 6.06 -7.98 6.47
C TYR A 220 6.50 -9.46 6.37
N GLY A 221 7.37 -9.82 5.42
CA GLY A 221 7.63 -11.22 5.05
C GLY A 221 8.20 -12.10 6.17
N PHE A 222 9.16 -11.62 6.96
CA PHE A 222 9.72 -12.40 8.07
C PHE A 222 8.73 -12.61 9.21
N GLN A 223 7.84 -11.65 9.42
CA GLN A 223 6.83 -11.73 10.47
C GLN A 223 5.70 -12.67 10.05
N ALA A 224 5.26 -12.61 8.79
CA ALA A 224 4.38 -13.60 8.20
C ALA A 224 4.96 -15.02 8.32
N LEU A 225 6.26 -15.17 8.02
CA LEU A 225 6.97 -16.45 8.13
C LEU A 225 7.06 -16.99 9.56
N ASN A 226 7.49 -16.14 10.51
CA ASN A 226 7.82 -16.59 11.87
C ASN A 226 6.63 -16.57 12.83
N THR A 227 5.80 -15.53 12.76
CA THR A 227 4.66 -15.35 13.68
C THR A 227 3.37 -15.85 13.06
N GLY A 228 3.16 -15.61 11.77
CA GLY A 228 1.96 -16.06 11.06
C GLY A 228 2.01 -17.50 10.54
N GLU A 229 3.15 -18.18 10.70
CA GLU A 229 3.38 -19.57 10.30
C GLU A 229 2.98 -19.91 8.85
N HIS A 230 3.15 -18.97 7.90
CA HIS A 230 2.92 -19.20 6.46
C HIS A 230 4.11 -18.72 5.63
N PRO A 231 4.42 -19.37 4.49
CA PRO A 231 5.43 -18.85 3.56
C PRO A 231 4.98 -17.53 2.93
N SER A 232 5.93 -16.64 2.61
CA SER A 232 5.66 -15.34 1.98
C SER A 232 6.25 -15.27 0.57
N VAL A 233 5.56 -14.60 -0.35
CA VAL A 233 6.04 -14.37 -1.72
C VAL A 233 7.20 -13.37 -1.77
N SER A 234 7.21 -12.38 -0.86
CA SER A 234 8.32 -11.43 -0.70
C SER A 234 8.81 -11.35 0.74
N ASP A 235 10.05 -10.91 0.93
CA ASP A 235 10.70 -10.91 2.24
C ASP A 235 11.59 -9.70 2.53
N ASN A 236 12.00 -9.58 3.80
CA ASN A 236 12.87 -8.50 4.29
C ASN A 236 14.29 -8.51 3.70
N PHE A 237 14.67 -9.53 2.92
CA PHE A 237 15.90 -9.52 2.12
C PHE A 237 15.73 -8.84 0.75
N GLN A 238 14.56 -8.22 0.50
CA GLN A 238 14.21 -7.57 -0.77
C GLN A 238 14.05 -8.57 -1.91
N SER A 239 13.72 -9.81 -1.59
CA SER A 239 13.35 -10.84 -2.56
C SER A 239 11.87 -10.71 -2.91
N GLY A 240 11.50 -10.94 -4.17
CA GLY A 240 10.08 -10.98 -4.58
C GLY A 240 9.39 -9.62 -4.70
N ILE A 241 10.11 -8.49 -4.57
CA ILE A 241 9.52 -7.15 -4.68
C ILE A 241 8.78 -6.91 -6.01
N PRO A 242 9.36 -7.24 -7.19
CA PRO A 242 8.64 -7.13 -8.46
C PRO A 242 7.31 -7.87 -8.47
N ALA A 243 7.27 -9.06 -7.85
CA ALA A 243 6.08 -9.90 -7.79
C ALA A 243 4.99 -9.23 -6.94
N THR A 244 5.26 -9.04 -5.65
CA THR A 244 4.25 -8.53 -4.72
C THR A 244 3.88 -7.07 -5.00
N GLY A 245 4.81 -6.26 -5.53
CA GLY A 245 4.54 -4.89 -5.96
C GLY A 245 3.51 -4.85 -7.10
N ASN A 246 3.70 -5.65 -8.16
CA ASN A 246 2.72 -5.73 -9.25
C ASN A 246 1.40 -6.37 -8.80
N MET A 247 1.44 -7.40 -7.93
CA MET A 247 0.23 -8.03 -7.38
C MET A 247 -0.65 -7.05 -6.59
N LEU A 248 -0.04 -6.16 -5.81
CA LEU A 248 -0.76 -5.09 -5.11
C LEU A 248 -1.44 -4.12 -6.08
N LEU A 249 -0.83 -3.88 -7.24
CA LEU A 249 -1.28 -2.93 -8.26
C LEU A 249 -2.10 -3.59 -9.39
N ALA A 250 -2.42 -4.89 -9.28
CA ALA A 250 -3.21 -5.60 -10.27
C ALA A 250 -4.59 -4.93 -10.44
N ARG A 251 -5.09 -4.78 -11.68
CA ARG A 251 -6.34 -4.05 -11.96
C ARG A 251 -7.58 -4.95 -11.87
N THR A 252 -7.41 -6.22 -12.18
CA THR A 252 -8.49 -7.22 -12.14
C THR A 252 -8.06 -8.47 -11.36
N GLN A 253 -9.03 -9.29 -10.98
CA GLN A 253 -8.75 -10.61 -10.40
C GLN A 253 -7.99 -11.49 -11.40
N ALA A 254 -8.33 -11.41 -12.68
CA ALA A 254 -7.62 -12.11 -13.74
C ALA A 254 -6.14 -11.69 -13.83
N ASP A 255 -5.83 -10.40 -13.72
CA ASP A 255 -4.43 -9.95 -13.71
C ASP A 255 -3.69 -10.50 -12.49
N LEU A 256 -4.32 -10.46 -11.31
CA LEU A 256 -3.70 -10.99 -10.09
C LEU A 256 -3.43 -12.49 -10.19
N VAL A 257 -4.39 -13.27 -10.70
CA VAL A 257 -4.23 -14.71 -10.92
C VAL A 257 -3.15 -14.98 -11.99
N SER A 258 -3.08 -14.17 -13.05
CA SER A 258 -2.00 -14.25 -14.05
C SER A 258 -0.62 -14.00 -13.42
N MET A 259 -0.53 -13.06 -12.48
CA MET A 259 0.69 -12.82 -11.70
C MET A 259 1.02 -13.97 -10.74
N PHE A 260 0.01 -14.67 -10.21
CA PHE A 260 0.23 -15.90 -9.45
C PHE A 260 0.79 -17.01 -10.35
N VAL A 261 0.22 -17.23 -11.55
CA VAL A 261 0.76 -18.18 -12.55
C VAL A 261 2.22 -17.85 -12.89
N TRP A 262 2.52 -16.57 -13.14
CA TRP A 262 3.89 -16.11 -13.37
C TRP A 262 4.80 -16.45 -12.17
N GLN A 263 4.37 -16.16 -10.94
CA GLN A 263 5.17 -16.43 -9.74
C GLN A 263 5.40 -17.94 -9.51
N LEU A 264 4.39 -18.78 -9.76
CA LEU A 264 4.53 -20.24 -9.70
C LEU A 264 5.53 -20.75 -10.74
N SER A 265 5.49 -20.21 -11.97
CA SER A 265 6.46 -20.58 -13.01
C SER A 265 7.90 -20.18 -12.64
N GLN A 266 8.11 -19.05 -11.94
CA GLN A 266 9.44 -18.70 -11.40
C GLN A 266 9.88 -19.69 -10.31
N GLY A 267 8.96 -20.14 -9.47
CA GLY A 267 9.20 -21.19 -8.47
C GLY A 267 9.61 -22.52 -9.11
N ASP A 268 8.95 -22.91 -10.19
CA ASP A 268 9.22 -24.12 -10.97
C ASP A 268 10.59 -24.07 -11.67
N LEU A 269 10.89 -22.99 -12.39
CA LEU A 269 12.22 -22.77 -13.01
C LEU A 269 13.35 -22.80 -11.96
N ARG A 270 13.11 -22.18 -10.80
CA ARG A 270 14.09 -22.18 -9.71
C ARG A 270 14.32 -23.58 -9.15
N TYR A 271 13.27 -24.38 -9.07
CA TYR A 271 13.35 -25.77 -8.63
C TYR A 271 14.18 -26.62 -9.61
N THR A 272 13.95 -26.51 -10.91
CA THR A 272 14.76 -27.21 -11.93
C THR A 272 16.22 -26.76 -11.87
N GLN A 273 16.47 -25.45 -11.81
CA GLN A 273 17.82 -24.89 -11.74
C GLN A 273 18.62 -25.40 -10.53
N MET A 274 17.98 -25.58 -9.37
CA MET A 274 18.65 -26.12 -8.19
C MET A 274 18.96 -27.62 -8.28
N ASN A 275 18.12 -28.40 -8.97
CA ASN A 275 18.19 -29.85 -8.96
C ASN A 275 18.91 -30.46 -10.17
N THR A 276 18.68 -29.94 -11.38
CA THR A 276 19.31 -30.41 -12.63
C THR A 276 20.43 -29.49 -13.10
N GLY A 277 20.34 -28.20 -12.75
CA GLY A 277 21.24 -27.15 -13.25
C GLY A 277 20.76 -26.50 -14.55
N ASP A 278 19.68 -27.01 -15.13
CA ASP A 278 19.04 -26.48 -16.33
C ASP A 278 18.01 -25.40 -15.94
N TYR A 279 17.76 -24.45 -16.84
CA TYR A 279 16.79 -23.36 -16.63
C TYR A 279 15.61 -23.56 -17.57
N GLU A 280 14.84 -24.61 -17.28
CA GLU A 280 13.68 -25.07 -18.04
C GLU A 280 12.53 -25.43 -17.09
N MET A 281 11.29 -25.33 -17.56
CA MET A 281 10.11 -25.74 -16.80
C MET A 281 10.08 -27.25 -16.57
N THR A 282 9.37 -27.69 -15.52
CA THR A 282 9.15 -29.11 -15.28
C THR A 282 8.09 -29.66 -16.25
N ASN A 283 8.25 -30.92 -16.67
CA ASN A 283 7.31 -31.57 -17.60
C ASN A 283 5.84 -31.53 -17.14
N ASN A 284 5.59 -31.54 -15.83
CA ASN A 284 4.23 -31.46 -15.29
C ASN A 284 3.65 -30.05 -15.45
N PHE A 285 4.44 -29.01 -15.19
CA PHE A 285 4.06 -27.62 -15.40
C PHE A 285 3.76 -27.37 -16.88
N ASP A 286 4.67 -27.82 -17.76
CA ASP A 286 4.50 -27.74 -19.21
C ASP A 286 3.24 -28.44 -19.70
N SER A 287 2.98 -29.65 -19.20
CA SER A 287 1.80 -30.42 -19.61
C SER A 287 0.47 -29.75 -19.21
N ILE A 288 0.46 -28.91 -18.17
CA ILE A 288 -0.74 -28.14 -17.80
C ILE A 288 -0.86 -26.91 -18.69
N LEU A 289 0.23 -26.19 -18.94
CA LEU A 289 0.22 -25.04 -19.85
C LEU A 289 -0.28 -25.43 -21.26
N ASP A 290 0.20 -26.55 -21.79
CA ASP A 290 -0.18 -27.09 -23.11
C ASP A 290 -1.68 -27.49 -23.21
N GLN A 291 -2.35 -27.74 -22.07
CA GLN A 291 -3.79 -28.02 -22.05
C GLN A 291 -4.65 -26.76 -22.18
N HIS A 292 -4.12 -25.61 -21.76
CA HIS A 292 -4.87 -24.35 -21.69
C HIS A 292 -4.47 -23.35 -22.77
N LEU A 293 -3.21 -23.37 -23.22
CA LEU A 293 -2.66 -22.46 -24.23
C LEU A 293 -2.51 -23.18 -25.57
N GLY A 294 -2.72 -22.46 -26.68
CA GLY A 294 -2.36 -22.95 -28.01
C GLY A 294 -0.84 -22.93 -28.24
N ASP A 295 -0.37 -23.70 -29.24
CA ASP A 295 1.07 -23.89 -29.53
C ASP A 295 1.88 -22.58 -29.57
N GLU A 296 1.41 -21.55 -30.27
CA GLU A 296 2.12 -20.26 -30.38
C GLU A 296 2.15 -19.47 -29.05
N GLN A 297 1.08 -19.57 -28.25
CA GLN A 297 0.97 -18.91 -26.95
C GLN A 297 1.85 -19.60 -25.90
N TYR A 298 1.86 -20.93 -25.91
CA TYR A 298 2.76 -21.74 -25.10
C TYR A 298 4.23 -21.43 -25.41
N ASP A 299 4.62 -21.45 -26.69
CA ASP A 299 5.99 -21.13 -27.12
C ASP A 299 6.40 -19.73 -26.66
N LEU A 300 5.49 -18.75 -26.74
CA LEU A 300 5.74 -17.39 -26.26
C LEU A 300 5.88 -17.34 -24.73
N PHE A 301 5.00 -18.02 -23.98
CA PHE A 301 5.07 -18.07 -22.52
C PHE A 301 6.42 -18.62 -22.05
N VAL A 302 6.85 -19.74 -22.61
CA VAL A 302 8.15 -20.35 -22.33
C VAL A 302 9.28 -19.41 -22.74
N THR A 303 9.20 -18.79 -23.92
CA THR A 303 10.22 -17.84 -24.40
C THR A 303 10.39 -16.65 -23.45
N ILE A 304 9.30 -16.03 -22.98
CA ILE A 304 9.36 -14.91 -22.03
C ILE A 304 10.10 -15.33 -20.75
N GLN A 305 9.87 -16.55 -20.29
CA GLN A 305 10.37 -17.04 -19.01
C GLN A 305 11.77 -17.67 -19.08
N GLU A 306 12.21 -18.16 -20.24
CA GLU A 306 13.50 -18.87 -20.37
C GLU A 306 14.56 -18.07 -21.12
N GLU A 307 14.20 -17.07 -21.94
CA GLU A 307 15.15 -16.39 -22.82
C GLU A 307 16.23 -15.60 -22.05
N MET A 308 17.48 -16.00 -22.23
CA MET A 308 18.63 -15.45 -21.51
C MET A 308 19.35 -14.34 -22.28
N ASP A 309 19.05 -14.16 -23.57
CA ASP A 309 19.57 -13.07 -24.38
C ASP A 309 18.84 -11.75 -24.09
N TYR A 310 19.51 -10.86 -23.36
CA TYR A 310 18.96 -9.55 -23.00
C TYR A 310 18.69 -8.65 -24.21
N GLY A 311 19.40 -8.85 -25.34
CA GLY A 311 19.13 -8.12 -26.58
C GLY A 311 17.76 -8.47 -27.15
N LYS A 312 17.47 -9.77 -27.26
CA LYS A 312 16.16 -10.26 -27.71
C LYS A 312 15.04 -9.87 -26.77
N MET A 313 15.27 -9.92 -25.45
CA MET A 313 14.25 -9.48 -24.49
C MET A 313 13.92 -7.99 -24.65
N LYS A 314 14.92 -7.14 -24.95
CA LYS A 314 14.68 -5.72 -25.26
C LYS A 314 13.89 -5.54 -26.56
N GLU A 315 14.10 -6.38 -27.57
CA GLU A 315 13.30 -6.40 -28.80
C GLU A 315 11.86 -6.85 -28.50
N MET A 316 11.66 -7.86 -27.67
CA MET A 316 10.33 -8.30 -27.24
C MET A 316 9.57 -7.22 -26.48
N ILE A 317 10.24 -6.43 -25.64
CA ILE A 317 9.60 -5.28 -24.98
C ILE A 317 9.05 -4.29 -26.03
N ASP A 318 9.81 -3.99 -27.09
CA ASP A 318 9.33 -3.10 -28.18
C ASP A 318 8.18 -3.71 -28.97
N ASP A 319 8.22 -5.02 -29.20
CA ASP A 319 7.19 -5.72 -29.97
C ASP A 319 5.86 -5.82 -29.20
N TYR A 320 5.90 -6.09 -27.89
CA TYR A 320 4.72 -6.38 -27.09
C TYR A 320 4.14 -5.18 -26.33
N SER A 321 4.89 -4.08 -26.20
CA SER A 321 4.41 -2.85 -25.55
C SER A 321 4.02 -1.76 -26.54
N PHE A 322 3.21 -0.81 -26.07
CA PHE A 322 3.09 0.50 -26.70
C PHE A 322 4.15 1.44 -26.09
N THR A 323 5.11 1.85 -26.90
CA THR A 323 6.22 2.73 -26.51
C THR A 323 5.79 4.20 -26.62
N VAL A 324 5.93 4.97 -25.55
CA VAL A 324 5.64 6.41 -25.59
C VAL A 324 6.64 7.14 -26.49
N ILE A 325 6.12 7.94 -27.43
CA ILE A 325 6.91 8.70 -28.41
C ILE A 325 6.71 10.22 -28.32
N GLN A 326 5.59 10.69 -27.77
CA GLN A 326 5.35 12.12 -27.52
C GLN A 326 4.57 12.31 -26.22
N THR A 327 4.95 13.30 -25.42
CA THR A 327 4.19 13.76 -24.26
C THR A 327 4.04 15.29 -24.29
N ASN A 328 2.93 15.80 -23.77
CA ASN A 328 2.68 17.22 -23.61
C ASN A 328 1.94 17.45 -22.29
N GLU A 329 2.57 18.19 -21.39
CA GLU A 329 2.02 18.54 -20.08
C GLU A 329 1.82 20.06 -20.01
N ALA A 330 0.60 20.48 -19.64
CA ALA A 330 0.26 21.89 -19.49
C ALA A 330 0.75 22.45 -18.13
N SER A 331 1.25 23.68 -18.12
CA SER A 331 1.74 24.41 -16.92
C SER A 331 0.65 24.87 -15.93
N GLN A 332 -0.52 24.24 -15.91
CA GLN A 332 -1.55 24.46 -14.88
C GLN A 332 -2.33 23.17 -14.75
N VAL A 333 -2.56 22.69 -13.53
CA VAL A 333 -3.47 21.57 -13.25
C VAL A 333 -4.88 21.95 -13.70
N GLN A 334 -5.32 21.40 -14.83
CA GLN A 334 -6.63 21.60 -15.46
C GLN A 334 -7.03 20.30 -16.17
N GLU A 335 -8.31 20.13 -16.46
CA GLU A 335 -8.76 19.05 -17.36
C GLU A 335 -8.04 19.15 -18.71
N ASN A 336 -7.64 18.00 -19.26
CA ASN A 336 -6.87 17.79 -20.49
C ASN A 336 -5.42 18.31 -20.43
N SER A 337 -4.79 18.21 -19.25
CA SER A 337 -3.45 18.77 -19.02
C SER A 337 -2.32 17.84 -19.46
N ASN A 338 -2.52 16.52 -19.50
CA ASN A 338 -1.50 15.56 -19.91
C ASN A 338 -1.94 14.80 -21.17
N ASN A 339 -1.22 14.96 -22.27
CA ASN A 339 -1.50 14.27 -23.52
C ASN A 339 -0.30 13.43 -23.93
N VAL A 340 -0.53 12.15 -24.24
CA VAL A 340 0.51 11.18 -24.58
C VAL A 340 0.18 10.48 -25.90
N MET A 341 1.18 10.30 -26.76
CA MET A 341 1.13 9.42 -27.91
C MET A 341 2.14 8.30 -27.77
N ALA A 342 1.69 7.06 -27.98
CA ALA A 342 2.50 5.86 -27.99
C ALA A 342 2.39 5.13 -29.33
N SER A 343 3.44 4.41 -29.75
CA SER A 343 3.40 3.52 -30.91
C SER A 343 3.67 2.08 -30.52
N GLY A 344 3.05 1.14 -31.23
CA GLY A 344 3.15 -0.28 -30.95
C GLY A 344 2.38 -1.12 -31.95
N TYR A 345 2.19 -2.40 -31.63
CA TYR A 345 1.50 -3.36 -32.48
C TYR A 345 0.25 -3.90 -31.79
N HIS A 346 -0.76 -4.24 -32.60
CA HIS A 346 -1.90 -4.99 -32.10
C HIS A 346 -1.53 -6.47 -31.91
N ARG A 347 -2.28 -7.12 -31.03
CA ARG A 347 -2.12 -8.54 -30.73
C ARG A 347 -3.40 -9.28 -31.07
N ILE A 348 -3.26 -10.51 -31.54
CA ILE A 348 -4.36 -11.44 -31.81
C ILE A 348 -4.11 -12.66 -30.93
N ASP A 349 -5.03 -12.94 -30.00
CA ASP A 349 -4.92 -14.03 -29.02
C ASP A 349 -3.56 -14.04 -28.30
N GLY A 350 -3.10 -12.88 -27.85
CA GLY A 350 -1.82 -12.68 -27.16
C GLY A 350 -0.57 -12.60 -28.04
N ILE A 351 -0.66 -12.86 -29.35
CA ILE A 351 0.49 -12.84 -30.28
C ILE A 351 0.54 -11.55 -31.08
N VAL A 352 1.72 -10.94 -31.19
CA VAL A 352 1.93 -9.67 -31.89
C VAL A 352 1.81 -9.79 -33.42
N ASP A 353 1.02 -8.90 -34.04
CA ASP A 353 1.04 -8.71 -35.50
C ASP A 353 1.95 -7.53 -35.88
N LYS A 354 3.12 -7.85 -36.43
CA LYS A 354 4.12 -6.87 -36.88
C LYS A 354 3.84 -6.30 -38.28
N SER A 355 2.68 -6.57 -38.86
CA SER A 355 2.34 -6.12 -40.21
C SER A 355 2.17 -4.60 -40.31
N THR A 356 1.62 -3.99 -39.25
CA THR A 356 1.24 -2.57 -39.20
C THR A 356 1.56 -2.01 -37.82
N GLU A 357 2.28 -0.89 -37.77
CA GLU A 357 2.48 -0.13 -36.54
C GLU A 357 1.29 0.80 -36.30
N TYR A 358 0.79 0.85 -35.07
CA TYR A 358 -0.34 1.66 -34.65
C TYR A 358 0.08 2.72 -33.64
N PHE A 359 -0.63 3.84 -33.64
CA PHE A 359 -0.44 4.96 -32.73
C PHE A 359 -1.66 5.09 -31.83
N ARG A 360 -1.42 5.10 -30.52
CA ARG A 360 -2.43 5.24 -29.48
C ARG A 360 -2.27 6.57 -28.76
N LEU A 361 -3.38 7.26 -28.54
CA LEU A 361 -3.43 8.54 -27.85
C LEU A 361 -4.06 8.38 -26.48
N TYR A 362 -3.54 9.11 -25.50
CA TYR A 362 -4.07 9.21 -24.15
C TYR A 362 -4.19 10.68 -23.75
N GLN A 363 -5.22 10.98 -22.96
CA GLN A 363 -5.49 12.28 -22.36
C GLN A 363 -5.84 12.07 -20.89
N ASP A 364 -5.05 12.68 -20.00
CA ASP A 364 -5.13 12.51 -18.54
C ASP A 364 -5.16 11.03 -18.11
N GLY A 365 -4.39 10.19 -18.81
CA GLY A 365 -4.32 8.75 -18.57
C GLY A 365 -5.43 7.92 -19.23
N GLU A 366 -6.50 8.55 -19.73
CA GLU A 366 -7.57 7.87 -20.45
C GLU A 366 -7.27 7.74 -21.94
N ARG A 367 -7.58 6.58 -22.53
CA ARG A 367 -7.35 6.32 -23.95
C ARG A 367 -8.34 7.11 -24.80
N ILE A 368 -7.83 7.92 -25.73
CA ILE A 368 -8.65 8.55 -26.76
C ILE A 368 -8.86 7.54 -27.89
N LEU A 369 -10.11 7.15 -28.11
CA LEU A 369 -10.48 6.28 -29.22
C LEU A 369 -10.58 7.07 -30.51
N CYS A 370 -9.93 6.54 -31.55
CA CYS A 370 -10.10 7.01 -32.91
C CYS A 370 -11.54 6.73 -33.42
N ASP A 371 -12.11 7.68 -34.18
CA ASP A 371 -13.40 7.52 -34.85
C ASP A 371 -13.23 7.10 -36.32
N SER A 372 -13.75 5.92 -36.67
CA SER A 372 -13.70 5.35 -38.02
C SER A 372 -14.52 6.12 -39.07
N GLU A 373 -15.48 6.95 -38.65
CA GLU A 373 -16.23 7.83 -39.55
C GLU A 373 -15.43 9.10 -39.90
N VAL A 374 -14.49 9.48 -39.04
CA VAL A 374 -13.69 10.72 -39.15
C VAL A 374 -12.30 10.45 -39.73
N SER A 375 -11.68 9.32 -39.37
CA SER A 375 -10.33 8.94 -39.78
C SER A 375 -10.32 7.64 -40.59
N THR A 376 -9.73 7.66 -41.79
CA THR A 376 -9.57 6.45 -42.61
C THR A 376 -8.46 5.52 -42.12
N SER A 377 -7.58 6.00 -41.24
CA SER A 377 -6.51 5.21 -40.62
C SER A 377 -6.96 4.51 -39.33
N CYS A 378 -8.24 4.63 -38.95
CA CYS A 378 -8.77 4.09 -37.72
C CYS A 378 -8.90 2.56 -37.74
N VAL A 379 -8.25 1.88 -36.80
CA VAL A 379 -8.37 0.42 -36.61
C VAL A 379 -8.41 0.15 -35.12
N ASP A 380 -9.47 -0.50 -34.64
CA ASP A 380 -9.67 -0.89 -33.24
C ASP A 380 -9.41 0.23 -32.22
N GLY A 381 -9.79 1.46 -32.60
CA GLY A 381 -9.65 2.66 -31.78
C GLY A 381 -8.26 3.31 -31.81
N ASP A 382 -7.30 2.78 -32.56
CA ASP A 382 -5.97 3.35 -32.77
C ASP A 382 -5.78 3.83 -34.22
N TRP A 383 -4.73 4.62 -34.47
CA TRP A 383 -4.40 5.15 -35.78
C TRP A 383 -3.30 4.31 -36.44
N SER A 384 -3.53 3.85 -37.67
CA SER A 384 -2.52 3.15 -38.50
C SER A 384 -1.59 4.08 -39.28
N ASP A 385 -1.82 5.40 -39.23
CA ASP A 385 -0.99 6.41 -39.88
C ASP A 385 -0.56 7.50 -38.87
N PHE A 386 0.74 7.77 -38.82
CA PHE A 386 1.32 8.74 -37.90
C PHE A 386 0.84 10.18 -38.17
N SER A 387 0.64 10.56 -39.44
CA SER A 387 0.24 11.92 -39.78
C SER A 387 -1.15 12.22 -39.25
N ASP A 388 -2.07 11.26 -39.34
CA ASP A 388 -3.43 11.40 -38.80
C ASP A 388 -3.41 11.42 -37.27
N ALA A 389 -2.66 10.53 -36.63
CA ALA A 389 -2.49 10.51 -35.18
C ALA A 389 -1.92 11.82 -34.64
N ASN A 390 -0.87 12.35 -35.30
CA ASN A 390 -0.22 13.59 -34.92
C ASN A 390 -1.13 14.81 -35.12
N VAL A 391 -2.06 14.80 -36.08
CA VAL A 391 -3.08 15.86 -36.19
C VAL A 391 -4.01 15.82 -34.98
N SER A 392 -4.50 14.64 -34.59
CA SER A 392 -5.33 14.47 -33.39
C SER A 392 -4.59 14.91 -32.13
N PHE A 393 -3.33 14.50 -31.96
CA PHE A 393 -2.48 14.93 -30.84
C PHE A 393 -2.36 16.46 -30.79
N ASN A 394 -2.00 17.10 -31.91
CA ASN A 394 -1.83 18.55 -31.97
C ASN A 394 -3.14 19.34 -31.74
N ASN A 395 -4.30 18.73 -31.99
CA ASN A 395 -5.60 19.34 -31.68
C ASN A 395 -5.96 19.29 -30.19
N ASN A 396 -5.37 18.35 -29.45
CA ASN A 396 -5.63 18.16 -28.02
C ASN A 396 -4.60 18.88 -27.12
N ILE A 397 -3.49 19.38 -27.68
CA ILE A 397 -2.49 20.15 -26.92
C ILE A 397 -2.70 21.66 -27.04
N ARG A 398 -2.32 22.39 -26.00
CA ARG A 398 -2.38 23.86 -25.98
C ARG A 398 -1.24 24.51 -26.77
N SER A 399 -0.03 23.95 -26.65
CA SER A 399 1.17 24.48 -27.29
C SER A 399 2.13 23.36 -27.68
N GLY A 400 2.48 23.30 -28.97
CA GLY A 400 3.49 22.36 -29.46
C GLY A 400 4.92 22.61 -28.92
N GLN A 401 5.19 23.79 -28.32
CA GLN A 401 6.52 24.09 -27.75
C GLN A 401 6.82 23.29 -26.47
N GLU A 402 5.78 22.82 -25.79
CA GLU A 402 5.88 22.04 -24.53
C GLU A 402 5.90 20.52 -24.80
N THR A 403 5.94 20.10 -26.07
CA THR A 403 5.95 18.68 -26.44
C THR A 403 7.35 18.08 -26.27
N ASN A 404 7.45 17.03 -25.46
CA ASN A 404 8.64 16.21 -25.29
C ASN A 404 8.57 14.96 -26.19
N TYR A 405 9.71 14.55 -26.73
CA TYR A 405 9.86 13.40 -27.64
C TYR A 405 10.71 12.28 -27.03
N ALA A 406 11.04 12.38 -25.74
CA ALA A 406 11.71 11.31 -25.01
C ALA A 406 10.73 10.18 -24.72
N THR A 407 11.19 8.93 -24.80
CA THR A 407 10.43 7.78 -24.34
C THR A 407 10.40 7.78 -22.82
N THR A 408 9.22 8.07 -22.26
CA THR A 408 9.03 8.11 -20.81
C THR A 408 8.51 6.77 -20.28
N HIS A 409 7.67 6.06 -21.06
CA HIS A 409 7.00 4.84 -20.62
C HIS A 409 6.89 3.76 -21.70
N TYR A 410 6.75 2.52 -21.24
CA TYR A 410 6.31 1.35 -22.00
C TYR A 410 4.98 0.85 -21.43
N ILE A 411 3.97 0.73 -22.28
CA ILE A 411 2.59 0.44 -21.85
C ILE A 411 2.23 -1.00 -22.23
N PHE A 412 1.87 -1.81 -21.23
CA PHE A 412 1.38 -3.18 -21.40
C PHE A 412 -0.07 -3.25 -20.92
N GLY A 413 -1.04 -3.31 -21.84
CA GLY A 413 -2.45 -3.22 -21.47
C GLY A 413 -2.73 -1.86 -20.82
N ASP A 414 -3.17 -1.88 -19.56
CA ASP A 414 -3.40 -0.68 -18.74
C ASP A 414 -2.25 -0.34 -17.78
N TYR A 415 -1.11 -1.05 -17.89
CA TYR A 415 0.04 -0.87 -17.02
C TYR A 415 1.09 0.03 -17.66
N TRP A 416 1.41 1.13 -16.97
CA TRP A 416 2.39 2.13 -17.39
C TRP A 416 3.71 1.90 -16.66
N TYR A 417 4.69 1.32 -17.35
CA TYR A 417 6.03 1.12 -16.80
C TYR A 417 6.97 2.24 -17.24
N THR A 418 7.84 2.71 -16.35
CA THR A 418 8.83 3.74 -16.66
C THR A 418 9.89 3.25 -17.66
N SER A 419 10.60 4.19 -18.30
CA SER A 419 11.63 3.87 -19.30
C SER A 419 12.76 2.97 -18.77
N ASP A 420 13.02 2.99 -17.45
CA ASP A 420 13.99 2.15 -16.76
C ASP A 420 13.77 0.64 -17.02
N LEU A 421 12.53 0.23 -17.28
CA LEU A 421 12.15 -1.16 -17.60
C LEU A 421 13.05 -1.75 -18.69
N LYS A 422 13.36 -0.96 -19.72
CA LYS A 422 14.21 -1.36 -20.85
C LYS A 422 15.63 -0.79 -20.74
N GLU A 423 15.77 0.47 -20.33
CA GLU A 423 17.07 1.16 -20.26
C GLU A 423 18.03 0.44 -19.30
N GLU A 424 17.52 -0.03 -18.17
CA GLU A 424 18.29 -0.72 -17.14
C GLU A 424 18.04 -2.24 -17.10
N PHE A 425 17.44 -2.83 -18.15
CA PHE A 425 17.13 -4.27 -18.20
C PHE A 425 18.37 -5.16 -18.00
N ASP A 426 19.50 -4.79 -18.60
CA ASP A 426 20.79 -5.50 -18.49
C ASP A 426 21.60 -5.10 -17.24
N SER A 427 21.02 -4.30 -16.36
CA SER A 427 21.67 -3.88 -15.12
C SER A 427 22.06 -5.09 -14.26
N VAL A 428 23.32 -5.09 -13.82
CA VAL A 428 23.85 -6.11 -12.90
C VAL A 428 23.58 -5.78 -11.44
N SER A 429 23.21 -4.53 -11.13
CA SER A 429 22.92 -4.09 -9.76
C SER A 429 21.55 -4.55 -9.27
N THR A 430 20.63 -4.84 -10.21
CA THR A 430 19.26 -5.22 -9.91
C THR A 430 18.72 -6.24 -10.91
N HIS A 431 17.76 -7.04 -10.48
CA HIS A 431 16.98 -7.94 -11.35
C HIS A 431 15.54 -7.45 -11.52
N ILE A 432 15.17 -6.34 -10.88
CA ILE A 432 13.81 -5.81 -10.82
C ILE A 432 13.23 -5.58 -12.21
N HIS A 433 13.95 -4.85 -13.07
CA HIS A 433 13.49 -4.53 -14.43
C HIS A 433 13.26 -5.77 -15.30
N ARG A 434 14.10 -6.80 -15.14
CA ARG A 434 13.92 -8.08 -15.85
C ARG A 434 12.66 -8.81 -15.41
N HIS A 435 12.37 -8.81 -14.11
CA HIS A 435 11.19 -9.47 -13.57
C HIS A 435 9.92 -8.69 -13.94
N ASN A 436 9.93 -7.36 -13.82
CA ASN A 436 8.80 -6.51 -14.20
C ASN A 436 8.45 -6.68 -15.68
N ALA A 437 9.42 -6.67 -16.59
CA ALA A 437 9.16 -6.81 -18.02
C ALA A 437 8.56 -8.19 -18.37
N ARG A 438 9.08 -9.26 -17.77
CA ARG A 438 8.58 -10.62 -17.98
C ARG A 438 7.18 -10.80 -17.40
N LEU A 439 6.95 -10.27 -16.20
CA LEU A 439 5.65 -10.28 -15.55
C LEU A 439 4.62 -9.53 -16.41
N ALA A 440 4.95 -8.32 -16.88
CA ALA A 440 4.07 -7.52 -17.73
C ALA A 440 3.68 -8.25 -19.02
N MET A 441 4.64 -8.89 -19.69
CA MET A 441 4.38 -9.68 -20.91
C MET A 441 3.54 -10.94 -20.63
N VAL A 442 3.78 -11.65 -19.52
CA VAL A 442 2.99 -12.85 -19.17
C VAL A 442 1.56 -12.47 -18.81
N VAL A 443 1.35 -11.44 -18.00
CA VAL A 443 0.00 -10.97 -17.64
C VAL A 443 -0.77 -10.56 -18.89
N GLN A 444 -0.13 -9.82 -19.79
CA GLN A 444 -0.74 -9.44 -21.06
C GLN A 444 -1.04 -10.63 -21.97
N LEU A 445 -0.12 -11.59 -22.09
CA LEU A 445 -0.33 -12.81 -22.86
C LEU A 445 -1.54 -13.59 -22.35
N LEU A 446 -1.60 -13.85 -21.04
CA LEU A 446 -2.68 -14.62 -20.45
C LEU A 446 -4.01 -13.87 -20.50
N GLY A 447 -4.02 -12.56 -20.26
CA GLY A 447 -5.21 -11.72 -20.33
C GLY A 447 -5.78 -11.58 -21.74
N ASP A 448 -4.92 -11.53 -22.77
CA ASP A 448 -5.36 -11.47 -24.18
C ASP A 448 -5.78 -12.85 -24.73
N THR A 449 -5.37 -13.96 -24.08
CA THR A 449 -5.59 -15.33 -24.56
C THR A 449 -6.76 -16.04 -23.87
N LEU A 450 -6.89 -15.86 -22.55
CA LEU A 450 -7.82 -16.62 -21.72
C LEU A 450 -8.89 -15.71 -21.12
N SER A 451 -10.14 -16.18 -21.11
CA SER A 451 -11.16 -15.58 -20.24
C SER A 451 -10.83 -15.78 -18.76
N GLU A 452 -11.37 -14.95 -17.87
CA GLU A 452 -11.18 -15.08 -16.41
C GLU A 452 -11.46 -16.51 -15.91
N ALA A 453 -12.54 -17.15 -16.38
CA ALA A 453 -12.87 -18.53 -16.02
C ALA A 453 -11.82 -19.54 -16.48
N GLN A 454 -11.28 -19.40 -17.70
CA GLN A 454 -10.23 -20.28 -18.21
C GLN A 454 -8.91 -20.08 -17.46
N LEU A 455 -8.57 -18.84 -17.13
CA LEU A 455 -7.38 -18.52 -16.35
C LEU A 455 -7.47 -19.07 -14.93
N VAL A 456 -8.63 -18.97 -14.29
CA VAL A 456 -8.86 -19.58 -12.97
C VAL A 456 -8.73 -21.10 -13.06
N ASN A 457 -9.25 -21.74 -14.11
CA ASN A 457 -9.06 -23.18 -14.32
C ASN A 457 -7.58 -23.56 -14.51
N LEU A 458 -6.82 -22.77 -15.29
CA LEU A 458 -5.37 -22.96 -15.41
C LEU A 458 -4.69 -22.87 -14.04
N TYR A 459 -5.01 -21.85 -13.25
CA TYR A 459 -4.40 -21.70 -11.92
C TYR A 459 -4.80 -22.82 -10.96
N ASP A 460 -6.07 -23.24 -10.96
CA ASP A 460 -6.63 -24.36 -10.20
C ASP A 460 -5.89 -25.68 -10.51
N ASP A 461 -5.64 -25.96 -11.78
CA ASP A 461 -4.86 -27.13 -12.22
C ASP A 461 -3.38 -27.04 -11.77
N LEU A 462 -2.79 -25.83 -11.80
CA LEU A 462 -1.40 -25.61 -11.37
C LEU A 462 -1.21 -25.80 -9.86
N ILE A 463 -2.13 -25.30 -9.02
CA ILE A 463 -2.06 -25.50 -7.57
C ILE A 463 -2.44 -26.94 -7.19
N GLY A 464 -3.19 -27.65 -8.04
CA GLY A 464 -3.52 -29.07 -7.91
C GLY A 464 -2.42 -30.04 -8.36
N MET A 465 -1.21 -29.57 -8.67
CA MET A 465 -0.06 -30.41 -9.03
C MET A 465 0.49 -31.18 -7.82
N GLU A 466 -0.26 -32.17 -7.33
CA GLU A 466 0.11 -32.94 -6.15
C GLU A 466 1.50 -33.57 -6.30
N THR A 467 2.39 -33.31 -5.32
CA THR A 467 3.70 -33.95 -5.11
C THR A 467 4.80 -33.65 -6.15
N ASN A 468 4.65 -32.59 -6.95
CA ASN A 468 5.63 -32.26 -8.00
C ASN A 468 7.00 -31.80 -7.43
N TYR A 469 7.00 -31.15 -6.27
CA TYR A 469 8.21 -30.53 -5.71
C TYR A 469 8.72 -31.24 -4.46
N LYS A 470 10.02 -31.55 -4.43
CA LYS A 470 10.71 -32.10 -3.25
C LYS A 470 11.64 -31.06 -2.66
N VAL A 471 11.29 -30.52 -1.50
CA VAL A 471 12.04 -29.45 -0.84
C VAL A 471 12.50 -29.88 0.54
N GLN A 472 13.43 -29.10 1.11
CA GLN A 472 13.84 -29.27 2.50
C GLN A 472 12.64 -29.11 3.43
N ASP A 473 12.44 -30.08 4.30
CA ASP A 473 11.48 -30.01 5.40
C ASP A 473 11.95 -28.96 6.41
N TYR A 474 11.07 -28.00 6.71
CA TYR A 474 11.31 -26.94 7.69
C TYR A 474 11.34 -27.49 9.12
N GLU A 475 10.53 -28.50 9.43
CA GLU A 475 10.41 -29.11 10.76
C GLU A 475 11.38 -30.29 10.95
N GLY A 476 11.87 -30.85 9.85
CA GLY A 476 12.79 -31.98 9.79
C GLY A 476 14.25 -31.63 10.08
N LEU A 477 15.12 -32.65 10.07
CA LEU A 477 16.57 -32.43 10.17
C LEU A 477 17.11 -31.86 8.85
N PRO A 478 18.22 -31.10 8.87
CA PRO A 478 18.87 -30.66 7.63
C PRO A 478 19.19 -31.85 6.71
N GLY A 479 18.61 -31.84 5.51
CA GLY A 479 18.68 -32.93 4.52
C GLY A 479 17.41 -33.78 4.42
N ASP A 480 16.48 -33.68 5.37
CA ASP A 480 15.17 -34.32 5.26
C ASP A 480 14.32 -33.56 4.24
N LEU A 481 13.69 -34.28 3.32
CA LEU A 481 12.88 -33.73 2.24
C LEU A 481 11.40 -34.03 2.45
N ILE A 482 10.56 -33.07 2.09
CA ILE A 482 9.11 -33.19 2.06
C ILE A 482 8.58 -32.86 0.66
N GLU A 483 7.53 -33.56 0.25
CA GLU A 483 6.78 -33.24 -0.97
C GLU A 483 5.83 -32.08 -0.67
N ARG A 484 5.85 -31.06 -1.52
CA ARG A 484 4.95 -29.90 -1.41
C ARG A 484 4.40 -29.51 -2.77
N ASP A 485 3.29 -28.80 -2.71
CA ASP A 485 2.72 -28.09 -3.85
C ASP A 485 3.11 -26.61 -3.73
N HIS A 486 3.17 -25.89 -4.85
CA HIS A 486 3.37 -24.43 -4.81
C HIS A 486 2.02 -23.78 -5.02
N GLU A 487 1.60 -23.00 -4.04
CA GLU A 487 0.29 -22.38 -4.03
C GLU A 487 0.36 -21.01 -3.37
N ILE A 488 -0.44 -20.06 -3.85
CA ILE A 488 -0.65 -18.74 -3.24
C ILE A 488 -2.15 -18.59 -2.95
N ARG A 489 -2.52 -18.32 -1.69
CA ARG A 489 -3.94 -18.15 -1.28
C ARG A 489 -4.25 -16.85 -0.58
N TYR A 490 -3.31 -16.31 0.20
CA TYR A 490 -3.57 -15.21 1.10
C TYR A 490 -3.01 -13.90 0.54
N PHE A 491 -3.80 -12.83 0.62
CA PHE A 491 -3.43 -11.51 0.14
C PHE A 491 -3.82 -10.45 1.18
N ALA A 492 -2.85 -9.70 1.71
CA ALA A 492 -3.07 -8.84 2.87
C ALA A 492 -2.55 -7.42 2.72
N ILE A 493 -3.32 -6.49 3.28
CA ILE A 493 -3.07 -5.06 3.23
C ILE A 493 -3.33 -4.45 4.59
N ASP A 494 -2.45 -3.54 4.99
CA ASP A 494 -2.61 -2.75 6.20
C ASP A 494 -2.85 -1.27 5.93
N ASN A 495 -3.23 -0.57 6.99
CA ASN A 495 -3.47 0.88 7.00
C ASN A 495 -2.23 1.72 6.66
N ARG A 496 -1.02 1.17 6.78
CA ARG A 496 0.23 1.86 6.42
C ARG A 496 0.53 1.73 4.93
N LEU A 497 0.30 0.55 4.35
CA LEU A 497 0.42 0.29 2.92
C LEU A 497 -0.62 1.07 2.12
N TYR A 498 -1.82 1.22 2.67
CA TYR A 498 -2.92 1.95 2.04
C TYR A 498 -2.72 3.49 2.05
N PRO A 499 -2.70 4.17 0.90
CA PRO A 499 -2.55 5.62 0.86
C PRO A 499 -3.90 6.32 1.10
N ARG A 500 -3.97 7.16 2.14
CA ARG A 500 -5.22 7.82 2.57
C ARG A 500 -5.59 9.06 1.77
N ALA A 501 -4.63 9.65 1.06
CA ALA A 501 -4.71 10.94 0.37
C ALA A 501 -5.10 12.09 1.32
N GLY A 502 -5.55 13.22 0.74
CA GLY A 502 -5.92 14.43 1.49
C GLY A 502 -4.73 15.37 1.72
N ARG A 503 -4.97 16.45 2.48
CA ARG A 503 -3.95 17.46 2.76
C ARG A 503 -2.99 17.01 3.85
N TYR A 504 -1.71 17.32 3.70
CA TYR A 504 -0.67 16.94 4.66
C TYR A 504 -0.93 17.53 6.06
N THR A 505 -1.25 18.83 6.14
CA THR A 505 -1.37 19.55 7.41
C THR A 505 -2.82 19.66 7.87
N ALA A 506 -3.72 20.10 7.00
CA ALA A 506 -5.12 20.33 7.37
C ALA A 506 -5.86 19.03 7.73
N ASP A 507 -5.51 17.92 7.06
CA ASP A 507 -6.13 16.61 7.27
C ASP A 507 -5.23 15.64 8.06
N ALA A 508 -4.28 16.17 8.84
CA ALA A 508 -3.32 15.37 9.63
C ALA A 508 -4.02 14.35 10.57
N GLY A 509 -5.19 14.69 11.12
CA GLY A 509 -5.98 13.77 11.95
C GLY A 509 -6.61 12.61 11.18
N TYR A 510 -6.76 12.74 9.86
CA TYR A 510 -7.32 11.72 8.97
C TYR A 510 -6.21 10.85 8.35
N ASN A 511 -5.13 11.45 7.85
CA ASN A 511 -4.05 10.73 7.17
C ASN A 511 -2.80 10.45 8.03
N GLY A 512 -2.73 10.94 9.27
CA GLY A 512 -1.58 10.73 10.16
C GLY A 512 -0.30 11.42 9.67
N GLU A 513 -0.43 12.57 9.00
CA GLU A 513 0.68 13.31 8.36
C GLU A 513 1.38 12.50 7.24
N GLN A 514 0.74 11.45 6.73
CA GLN A 514 1.28 10.58 5.68
C GLN A 514 0.22 10.29 4.61
N PRO A 515 -0.17 11.28 3.79
CA PRO A 515 -1.22 11.10 2.78
C PRO A 515 -0.93 9.95 1.79
N MET A 516 0.34 9.72 1.44
CA MET A 516 0.75 8.65 0.51
C MET A 516 1.02 7.29 1.18
N GLY A 517 0.97 7.20 2.51
CA GLY A 517 1.43 6.02 3.24
C GLY A 517 2.81 5.53 2.77
N ILE A 518 2.98 4.21 2.63
CA ILE A 518 4.16 3.62 1.95
C ILE A 518 3.89 3.21 0.50
N PHE A 519 2.73 3.55 -0.07
CA PHE A 519 2.26 3.10 -1.39
C PHE A 519 3.23 3.41 -2.53
N GLY A 520 3.97 4.53 -2.46
CA GLY A 520 4.94 4.88 -3.49
C GLY A 520 6.07 3.86 -3.66
N ALA A 521 6.42 3.10 -2.61
CA ALA A 521 7.47 2.09 -2.72
C ALA A 521 7.05 0.86 -3.56
N PRO A 522 5.87 0.23 -3.32
CA PRO A 522 5.29 -0.77 -4.24
C PRO A 522 5.21 -0.31 -5.68
N THR A 523 4.78 0.93 -5.93
CA THR A 523 4.61 1.46 -7.28
C THR A 523 5.94 1.64 -8.00
N ILE A 524 6.89 2.37 -7.40
CA ILE A 524 8.17 2.64 -8.04
C ILE A 524 9.00 1.36 -8.22
N LEU A 525 9.00 0.45 -7.23
CA LEU A 525 9.81 -0.77 -7.30
C LEU A 525 9.19 -1.86 -8.17
N SER A 526 7.88 -1.80 -8.43
CA SER A 526 7.25 -2.59 -9.50
C SER A 526 7.47 -1.97 -10.89
N GLY A 527 8.15 -0.82 -10.98
CA GLY A 527 8.48 -0.14 -12.22
C GLY A 527 7.34 0.69 -12.81
N GLN A 528 6.24 0.86 -12.06
CA GLN A 528 5.09 1.66 -12.50
C GLN A 528 5.20 3.10 -12.02
N ASP A 529 4.52 4.02 -12.71
CA ASP A 529 4.48 5.42 -12.31
C ASP A 529 3.41 5.67 -11.22
N ILE A 530 3.77 6.44 -10.20
CA ILE A 530 2.87 6.82 -9.12
C ILE A 530 1.79 7.80 -9.58
N SER A 531 2.09 8.64 -10.58
CA SER A 531 1.16 9.60 -11.17
C SER A 531 -0.07 8.94 -11.79
N THR A 532 0.06 7.67 -12.21
CA THR A 532 -1.08 6.88 -12.72
C THR A 532 -2.16 6.70 -11.65
N PHE A 533 -1.78 6.71 -10.37
CA PHE A 533 -2.68 6.40 -9.27
C PHE A 533 -3.01 7.62 -8.42
N MET A 534 -2.09 8.56 -8.29
CA MET A 534 -2.20 9.66 -7.34
C MET A 534 -1.42 10.88 -7.82
N ASP A 535 -2.01 12.06 -7.66
CA ASP A 535 -1.36 13.33 -7.98
C ASP A 535 -1.04 14.14 -6.72
N GLU A 536 0.12 14.79 -6.72
CA GLU A 536 0.58 15.69 -5.66
C GLU A 536 0.45 17.14 -6.13
N THR A 537 -0.43 17.90 -5.49
CA THR A 537 -0.68 19.31 -5.78
C THR A 537 -0.21 20.19 -4.63
N TYR A 538 0.61 21.20 -4.93
CA TYR A 538 1.08 22.17 -3.96
C TYR A 538 0.11 23.35 -3.88
N GLU A 539 -0.55 23.52 -2.74
CA GLU A 539 -1.40 24.67 -2.46
C GLU A 539 -0.49 25.84 -2.02
N THR A 540 -0.34 26.84 -2.88
CA THR A 540 0.57 27.97 -2.67
C THR A 540 -0.17 29.29 -2.61
N SER A 541 0.47 30.30 -2.02
CA SER A 541 -0.03 31.67 -1.99
C SER A 541 1.05 32.69 -2.30
N ARG A 542 0.64 33.77 -2.98
CA ARG A 542 1.44 34.97 -3.22
C ARG A 542 0.60 36.19 -2.86
N GLY A 543 0.94 36.84 -1.75
CA GLY A 543 0.11 37.90 -1.17
C GLY A 543 -1.28 37.38 -0.81
N ASP A 544 -2.33 37.99 -1.37
CA ASP A 544 -3.73 37.59 -1.14
C ASP A 544 -4.27 36.55 -2.16
N ARG A 545 -3.44 36.04 -3.07
CA ARG A 545 -3.86 35.10 -4.12
C ARG A 545 -3.32 33.70 -3.86
N ASN A 546 -4.19 32.71 -4.01
CA ASN A 546 -3.82 31.29 -3.93
C ASN A 546 -3.69 30.69 -5.34
N PHE A 547 -2.79 29.73 -5.48
CA PHE A 547 -2.50 28.99 -6.71
C PHE A 547 -2.27 27.52 -6.37
N GLU A 548 -2.71 26.64 -7.25
CA GLU A 548 -2.34 25.21 -7.24
C GLU A 548 -1.25 25.02 -8.28
N MET A 549 -0.15 24.37 -7.89
CA MET A 549 1.05 24.19 -8.71
C MET A 549 1.59 22.77 -8.56
N THR A 550 2.29 22.28 -9.59
CA THR A 550 3.07 21.05 -9.46
C THR A 550 4.37 21.31 -8.67
N ARG A 551 5.06 20.25 -8.28
CA ARG A 551 6.34 20.37 -7.57
C ARG A 551 7.39 21.13 -8.37
N GLU A 552 7.51 20.82 -9.65
CA GLU A 552 8.47 21.42 -10.57
C GLU A 552 8.21 22.92 -10.73
N GLU A 553 6.93 23.31 -10.80
CA GLU A 553 6.50 24.70 -10.87
C GLU A 553 6.82 25.47 -9.59
N VAL A 554 6.61 24.86 -8.43
CA VAL A 554 7.00 25.46 -7.14
C VAL A 554 8.50 25.68 -7.09
N ASP A 555 9.30 24.68 -7.46
CA ASP A 555 10.76 24.79 -7.47
C ASP A 555 11.23 25.90 -8.43
N GLU A 556 10.68 25.96 -9.66
CA GLU A 556 10.99 27.01 -10.62
C GLU A 556 10.57 28.41 -10.11
N ALA A 557 9.37 28.53 -9.57
CA ALA A 557 8.85 29.79 -9.03
C ALA A 557 9.67 30.27 -7.82
N MET A 558 10.08 29.38 -6.93
CA MET A 558 10.95 29.70 -5.80
C MET A 558 12.35 30.15 -6.25
N VAL A 559 12.91 29.50 -7.27
CA VAL A 559 14.20 29.91 -7.87
C VAL A 559 14.09 31.30 -8.51
N ASN A 560 13.01 31.54 -9.25
CA ASN A 560 12.75 32.85 -9.87
C ASN A 560 12.56 33.95 -8.81
N ASP A 561 11.79 33.69 -7.76
CA ASP A 561 11.62 34.63 -6.65
C ASP A 561 12.95 34.97 -5.96
N PHE A 562 13.83 33.97 -5.80
CA PHE A 562 15.17 34.18 -5.25
C PHE A 562 16.05 35.05 -6.16
N LEU A 563 15.97 34.86 -7.48
CA LEU A 563 16.71 35.67 -8.46
C LEU A 563 16.21 37.12 -8.50
N ASP A 564 14.89 37.32 -8.45
CA ASP A 564 14.27 38.64 -8.46
C ASP A 564 14.57 39.43 -7.18
N GLN A 565 14.57 38.76 -6.02
CA GLN A 565 15.03 39.37 -4.76
C GLN A 565 16.51 39.79 -4.83
N GLN A 566 17.38 39.00 -5.47
CA GLN A 566 18.78 39.41 -5.69
C GLN A 566 18.91 40.58 -6.66
N ALA A 567 18.02 40.69 -7.64
CA ALA A 567 17.94 41.82 -8.56
C ALA A 567 17.40 43.10 -7.90
N GLY A 568 16.94 43.02 -6.64
CA GLY A 568 16.40 44.14 -5.87
C GLY A 568 14.96 44.50 -6.25
N LEU A 569 14.23 43.57 -6.88
CA LEU A 569 12.80 43.72 -7.14
C LEU A 569 12.02 43.48 -5.83
N GLU A 570 11.01 44.31 -5.59
CA GLU A 570 10.07 44.13 -4.48
C GLU A 570 8.97 43.17 -4.96
N ILE A 571 9.03 41.92 -4.51
CA ILE A 571 8.08 40.86 -4.84
C ILE A 571 7.50 40.25 -3.57
N ASP A 572 6.25 39.82 -3.63
CA ASP A 572 5.68 38.92 -2.62
C ASP A 572 6.21 37.51 -2.88
N PRO A 573 6.93 36.88 -1.93
CA PRO A 573 7.47 35.55 -2.14
C PRO A 573 6.34 34.51 -2.17
N LEU A 574 6.54 33.44 -2.97
CA LEU A 574 5.70 32.25 -2.93
C LEU A 574 5.79 31.58 -1.55
N LEU A 575 4.63 31.28 -0.97
CA LEU A 575 4.50 30.52 0.27
C LEU A 575 3.72 29.24 -0.01
N VAL A 576 4.27 28.08 0.34
CA VAL A 576 3.54 26.80 0.33
C VAL A 576 2.69 26.74 1.59
N GLN A 577 1.37 26.64 1.42
CA GLN A 577 0.40 26.55 2.50
C GLN A 577 0.20 25.10 2.94
N ASP A 578 -0.01 24.20 1.98
CA ASP A 578 -0.18 22.77 2.23
C ASP A 578 0.19 21.97 0.97
N VAL A 579 0.32 20.65 1.14
CA VAL A 579 0.48 19.70 0.03
C VAL A 579 -0.75 18.80 0.04
N ARG A 580 -1.50 18.79 -1.06
CA ARG A 580 -2.68 17.96 -1.25
C ARG A 580 -2.32 16.77 -2.13
N VAL A 581 -2.79 15.61 -1.73
CA VAL A 581 -2.71 14.39 -2.53
C VAL A 581 -4.12 13.98 -2.92
N ASP A 582 -4.33 13.68 -4.19
CA ASP A 582 -5.61 13.23 -4.74
C ASP A 582 -5.45 11.86 -5.41
N HIS A 583 -6.45 10.99 -5.24
CA HIS A 583 -6.49 9.70 -5.94
C HIS A 583 -7.00 9.86 -7.38
N ASN A 584 -6.43 9.10 -8.31
CA ASN A 584 -6.90 8.99 -9.68
C ASN A 584 -7.85 7.78 -9.83
N PRO A 585 -8.75 7.76 -10.83
CA PRO A 585 -9.69 6.64 -11.04
C PRO A 585 -9.02 5.26 -11.05
N ALA A 586 -7.86 5.16 -11.70
CA ALA A 586 -7.10 3.91 -11.77
C ALA A 586 -6.73 3.36 -10.39
N PHE A 587 -6.54 4.19 -9.36
CA PHE A 587 -6.22 3.72 -8.01
C PHE A 587 -7.30 2.78 -7.44
N PHE A 588 -8.59 3.12 -7.61
CA PHE A 588 -9.68 2.30 -7.11
C PHE A 588 -9.89 1.00 -7.89
N GLU A 589 -9.26 0.86 -9.05
CA GLU A 589 -9.22 -0.40 -9.78
C GLU A 589 -8.16 -1.37 -9.23
N THR A 590 -7.20 -0.90 -8.44
CA THR A 590 -6.15 -1.77 -7.90
C THR A 590 -6.71 -2.79 -6.91
N MET A 591 -6.10 -3.98 -6.89
CA MET A 591 -6.30 -4.98 -5.86
C MET A 591 -6.03 -4.40 -4.46
N LEU A 592 -5.11 -3.44 -4.36
CA LEU A 592 -4.86 -2.72 -3.12
C LEU A 592 -6.10 -1.97 -2.61
N ALA A 593 -6.74 -1.18 -3.48
CA ALA A 593 -7.93 -0.43 -3.13
C ALA A 593 -9.19 -1.30 -2.97
N LYS A 594 -9.40 -2.26 -3.88
CA LYS A 594 -10.52 -3.21 -3.82
C LYS A 594 -10.51 -4.04 -2.54
N THR A 595 -9.33 -4.52 -2.13
CA THR A 595 -9.16 -5.26 -0.88
C THR A 595 -9.35 -4.38 0.35
N TYR A 596 -8.86 -3.13 0.32
CA TYR A 596 -8.86 -2.32 1.54
C TYR A 596 -10.16 -1.52 1.75
N VAL A 597 -10.69 -0.84 0.73
CA VAL A 597 -11.94 -0.04 0.85
C VAL A 597 -13.07 -0.50 -0.05
N GLY A 598 -12.75 -1.17 -1.16
CA GLY A 598 -13.73 -1.72 -2.09
C GLY A 598 -14.11 -0.81 -3.26
N TYR A 599 -14.23 0.49 -3.03
CA TYR A 599 -14.71 1.43 -4.04
C TYR A 599 -14.27 2.87 -3.75
N GLY A 600 -14.28 3.71 -4.79
CA GLY A 600 -14.16 5.17 -4.69
C GLY A 600 -15.32 5.89 -5.39
N ALA A 601 -15.30 7.21 -5.45
CA ALA A 601 -16.34 7.98 -6.15
C ALA A 601 -16.39 7.67 -7.65
N SER A 602 -15.21 7.51 -8.27
CA SER A 602 -15.07 7.04 -9.67
C SER A 602 -15.79 5.71 -9.94
N SER A 603 -15.68 4.72 -9.04
CA SER A 603 -16.37 3.43 -9.15
C SER A 603 -17.91 3.57 -9.13
N LEU A 604 -18.43 4.65 -8.54
CA LEU A 604 -19.86 4.94 -8.49
C LEU A 604 -20.32 5.84 -9.66
N GLY A 605 -19.38 6.31 -10.48
CA GLY A 605 -19.60 7.32 -11.51
C GLY A 605 -20.14 8.63 -10.94
N VAL A 606 -19.69 9.01 -9.75
CA VAL A 606 -20.01 10.29 -9.14
C VAL A 606 -18.81 11.21 -9.31
N ASP A 607 -19.00 12.28 -10.09
CA ASP A 607 -17.96 13.27 -10.35
C ASP A 607 -17.84 14.27 -9.20
N THR A 608 -16.63 14.48 -8.72
CA THR A 608 -16.27 15.44 -7.67
C THR A 608 -15.37 16.58 -8.16
N ALA A 609 -15.22 16.73 -9.49
CA ALA A 609 -14.54 17.78 -10.24
C ALA A 609 -13.02 17.94 -10.00
N PHE A 610 -12.50 17.67 -8.80
CA PHE A 610 -11.09 17.94 -8.45
C PHE A 610 -10.43 16.90 -7.54
N SER A 611 -11.14 15.89 -7.06
CA SER A 611 -10.58 14.79 -6.27
C SER A 611 -11.43 13.54 -6.42
N ASN A 612 -10.89 12.35 -6.15
CA ASN A 612 -11.65 11.10 -6.14
C ASN A 612 -11.75 10.57 -4.70
N PRO A 613 -12.81 10.94 -3.95
CA PRO A 613 -12.91 10.58 -2.55
C PRO A 613 -13.19 9.09 -2.33
N GLN A 614 -12.94 8.63 -1.10
CA GLN A 614 -13.11 7.25 -0.65
C GLN A 614 -13.99 7.15 0.60
N PRO A 615 -14.60 5.99 0.88
CA PRO A 615 -15.32 5.73 2.13
C PRO A 615 -14.37 5.65 3.34
N ALA A 616 -14.94 5.50 4.53
CA ALA A 616 -14.18 5.23 5.75
C ALA A 616 -13.37 3.93 5.59
N GLN A 617 -12.19 3.86 6.21
CA GLN A 617 -11.30 2.69 6.10
C GLN A 617 -11.62 1.61 7.15
N HIS A 618 -12.22 2.02 8.26
CA HIS A 618 -12.49 1.22 9.44
C HIS A 618 -13.91 1.47 9.96
N PHE A 619 -14.41 0.54 10.75
CA PHE A 619 -15.63 0.75 11.51
C PHE A 619 -15.35 1.62 12.74
N GLY A 620 -16.13 2.67 12.97
CA GLY A 620 -16.08 3.44 14.21
C GLY A 620 -16.46 4.92 14.10
N ALA A 621 -16.95 5.50 15.19
CA ALA A 621 -17.49 6.86 15.23
C ALA A 621 -16.47 8.00 14.99
N ARG A 622 -15.16 7.69 14.99
CA ARG A 622 -14.08 8.64 14.70
C ARG A 622 -13.40 8.38 13.35
N GLN A 623 -13.85 7.37 12.62
CA GLN A 623 -13.27 6.90 11.38
C GLN A 623 -14.17 7.39 10.23
N ILE A 624 -13.69 8.34 9.44
CA ILE A 624 -14.43 8.94 8.33
C ILE A 624 -13.72 8.64 7.01
N GLY A 625 -14.47 8.67 5.91
CA GLY A 625 -13.90 8.73 4.56
C GLY A 625 -13.23 10.08 4.29
N THR A 626 -12.95 10.39 3.02
CA THR A 626 -12.29 11.64 2.64
C THR A 626 -13.01 12.85 3.28
N PRO A 627 -12.33 13.65 4.12
CA PRO A 627 -12.95 14.75 4.86
C PRO A 627 -13.62 15.78 3.92
N GLY A 628 -14.85 16.20 4.26
CA GLY A 628 -15.58 17.20 3.48
C GLY A 628 -16.15 16.71 2.14
N SER A 629 -16.04 15.41 1.86
CA SER A 629 -16.55 14.80 0.62
C SER A 629 -17.92 14.14 0.79
N ILE A 630 -18.56 13.81 -0.33
CA ILE A 630 -19.80 13.02 -0.38
C ILE A 630 -19.67 11.62 0.25
N LEU A 631 -18.46 11.05 0.29
CA LEU A 631 -18.20 9.72 0.86
C LEU A 631 -17.67 9.76 2.31
N GLN A 632 -17.65 10.94 2.95
CA GLN A 632 -17.14 11.08 4.31
C GLN A 632 -17.79 10.12 5.32
N ASN A 633 -19.09 9.82 5.16
CA ASN A 633 -19.82 8.91 6.06
C ASN A 633 -20.04 7.51 5.48
N ALA A 634 -19.53 7.22 4.29
CA ALA A 634 -19.71 5.93 3.63
C ALA A 634 -18.83 4.85 4.30
N LEU A 635 -19.28 3.60 4.29
CA LEU A 635 -18.57 2.47 4.90
C LEU A 635 -17.75 1.67 3.87
N PRO A 636 -16.63 1.05 4.27
CA PRO A 636 -15.82 0.25 3.35
C PRO A 636 -16.50 -1.08 3.01
N MET A 637 -16.38 -1.52 1.76
CA MET A 637 -16.84 -2.83 1.29
C MET A 637 -15.66 -3.63 0.71
N PRO A 638 -14.73 -4.13 1.54
CA PRO A 638 -13.53 -4.82 1.06
C PRO A 638 -13.90 -6.06 0.25
N GLY A 639 -13.35 -6.18 -0.96
CA GLY A 639 -13.72 -7.26 -1.90
C GLY A 639 -15.02 -7.00 -2.68
N ALA A 640 -15.51 -5.76 -2.72
CA ALA A 640 -16.64 -5.41 -3.58
C ALA A 640 -16.32 -5.75 -5.05
N MET A 641 -17.28 -6.37 -5.72
CA MET A 641 -17.19 -6.83 -7.12
C MET A 641 -16.06 -7.84 -7.35
N MET A 642 -15.78 -8.67 -6.35
CA MET A 642 -14.80 -9.76 -6.41
C MET A 642 -15.44 -11.08 -6.01
N ASN A 643 -15.38 -12.07 -6.90
CA ASN A 643 -15.97 -13.39 -6.68
C ASN A 643 -14.93 -14.49 -6.41
N HIS A 644 -13.64 -14.20 -6.53
CA HIS A 644 -12.54 -15.14 -6.26
C HIS A 644 -11.73 -14.77 -5.01
N PHE A 645 -11.76 -13.52 -4.55
CA PHE A 645 -11.07 -13.10 -3.34
C PHE A 645 -12.06 -12.52 -2.34
N VAL A 646 -12.04 -13.05 -1.12
CA VAL A 646 -12.99 -12.66 -0.06
C VAL A 646 -12.28 -12.33 1.24
N ILE A 647 -12.79 -11.34 1.96
CA ILE A 647 -12.31 -11.00 3.29
C ILE A 647 -12.53 -12.19 4.23
N SER A 648 -11.45 -12.64 4.87
CA SER A 648 -11.46 -13.90 5.65
C SER A 648 -11.13 -13.70 7.13
N ASN A 649 -10.51 -12.59 7.51
CA ASN A 649 -10.08 -12.34 8.89
C ASN A 649 -11.08 -11.54 9.74
N TRP A 650 -12.35 -11.50 9.33
CA TRP A 650 -13.44 -10.83 10.06
C TRP A 650 -14.39 -11.79 10.76
N TYR A 651 -14.52 -13.02 10.25
CA TYR A 651 -15.35 -14.07 10.86
C TYR A 651 -14.93 -14.39 12.29
N ASN A 652 -15.90 -14.45 13.21
CA ASN A 652 -15.67 -14.92 14.58
C ASN A 652 -16.92 -15.60 15.16
N GLU A 653 -16.75 -16.81 15.71
CA GLU A 653 -17.84 -17.57 16.34
C GLU A 653 -18.26 -17.03 17.72
N ASP A 654 -17.44 -16.20 18.36
CA ASP A 654 -17.74 -15.64 19.69
C ASP A 654 -18.65 -14.41 19.56
N ALA A 655 -19.92 -14.57 19.93
CA ALA A 655 -20.95 -13.51 19.94
C ALA A 655 -20.61 -12.25 20.79
N ASN A 656 -19.52 -12.25 21.57
CA ASN A 656 -19.03 -11.03 22.21
C ASN A 656 -18.22 -10.14 21.25
N TYR A 657 -17.68 -10.70 20.17
CA TYR A 657 -17.08 -9.95 19.08
C TYR A 657 -18.21 -9.42 18.20
N THR A 658 -18.20 -8.12 18.00
CA THR A 658 -19.17 -7.42 17.17
C THR A 658 -18.46 -6.80 15.98
N LEU A 659 -19.23 -6.29 15.01
CA LEU A 659 -18.76 -5.50 13.87
C LEU A 659 -17.62 -4.52 14.22
N GLY A 660 -17.73 -3.80 15.35
CA GLY A 660 -16.73 -2.81 15.79
C GLY A 660 -15.43 -3.38 16.36
N SER A 661 -15.39 -4.69 16.62
CA SER A 661 -14.22 -5.43 17.15
C SER A 661 -13.37 -6.06 16.04
N SER A 662 -13.90 -6.10 14.81
CA SER A 662 -13.26 -6.68 13.64
C SER A 662 -11.91 -6.02 13.34
N ASN A 663 -10.93 -6.83 12.92
CA ASN A 663 -9.64 -6.30 12.51
C ASN A 663 -9.77 -5.59 11.15
N THR A 664 -10.01 -4.28 11.23
CA THR A 664 -10.05 -3.42 10.04
C THR A 664 -8.70 -2.76 9.74
N PHE A 665 -7.71 -2.91 10.62
CA PHE A 665 -6.34 -2.39 10.45
C PHE A 665 -5.54 -3.19 9.44
N VAL A 666 -5.71 -4.51 9.45
CA VAL A 666 -5.15 -5.42 8.45
C VAL A 666 -6.30 -6.23 7.88
N LYS A 667 -6.46 -6.20 6.56
CA LYS A 667 -7.49 -6.94 5.84
C LYS A 667 -6.81 -8.04 5.05
N ILE A 668 -7.23 -9.28 5.29
CA ILE A 668 -6.69 -10.46 4.60
C ILE A 668 -7.79 -11.03 3.71
N MET A 669 -7.52 -11.05 2.42
CA MET A 669 -8.35 -11.75 1.44
C MET A 669 -7.81 -13.17 1.27
N LYS A 670 -8.74 -14.12 1.14
CA LYS A 670 -8.44 -15.50 0.76
C LYS A 670 -8.95 -15.76 -0.66
N TYR A 671 -8.11 -16.39 -1.47
CA TYR A 671 -8.42 -16.80 -2.83
C TYR A 671 -9.21 -18.12 -2.87
N TYR A 672 -10.17 -18.19 -3.79
CA TYR A 672 -10.95 -19.37 -4.15
C TYR A 672 -11.10 -19.48 -5.67
N SER A 673 -10.87 -20.67 -6.23
CA SER A 673 -11.23 -20.99 -7.61
C SER A 673 -12.73 -20.85 -7.87
N GLY A 674 -13.53 -20.98 -6.82
CA GLY A 674 -14.97 -20.74 -6.80
C GLY A 674 -15.79 -21.96 -7.23
N ALA A 675 -17.00 -22.05 -6.68
CA ALA A 675 -18.01 -23.05 -7.01
C ALA A 675 -19.10 -22.44 -7.90
N GLU A 676 -19.57 -23.19 -8.90
CA GLU A 676 -20.70 -22.75 -9.71
C GLU A 676 -22.01 -22.90 -8.92
N ILE A 677 -22.63 -21.77 -8.55
CA ILE A 677 -23.98 -21.70 -8.02
C ILE A 677 -24.97 -21.47 -9.17
N SER A 678 -26.12 -22.10 -9.12
CA SER A 678 -27.17 -21.94 -10.14
C SER A 678 -28.57 -22.05 -9.54
N GLY A 679 -29.55 -21.55 -10.28
CA GLY A 679 -30.95 -21.63 -9.88
C GLY A 679 -31.89 -21.14 -10.98
N GLN A 680 -33.19 -21.17 -10.69
CA GLN A 680 -34.23 -20.67 -11.59
C GLN A 680 -35.10 -19.60 -10.91
N VAL A 681 -35.37 -18.51 -11.62
CA VAL A 681 -36.34 -17.49 -11.22
C VAL A 681 -37.70 -17.83 -11.84
N SER A 682 -38.70 -18.06 -10.99
CA SER A 682 -40.04 -18.45 -11.44
C SER A 682 -41.15 -17.73 -10.66
N MET A 683 -42.32 -17.62 -11.29
CA MET A 683 -43.52 -17.10 -10.66
C MET A 683 -44.08 -18.11 -9.65
N SER A 684 -44.29 -17.68 -8.41
CA SER A 684 -44.80 -18.52 -7.32
C SER A 684 -46.20 -19.11 -7.57
N ASP A 685 -47.02 -18.44 -8.39
CA ASP A 685 -48.43 -18.78 -8.60
C ASP A 685 -48.69 -19.73 -9.78
N ASN A 686 -47.81 -19.79 -10.77
CA ASN A 686 -47.96 -20.69 -11.93
C ASN A 686 -46.69 -21.47 -12.30
N GLY A 687 -45.55 -21.21 -11.64
CA GLY A 687 -44.27 -21.84 -11.92
C GLY A 687 -43.66 -21.45 -13.27
N ASN A 688 -44.18 -20.43 -13.94
CA ASN A 688 -43.62 -19.99 -15.21
C ASN A 688 -42.27 -19.30 -14.98
N PRO A 689 -41.27 -19.58 -15.83
CA PRO A 689 -39.97 -18.93 -15.74
C PRO A 689 -40.07 -17.43 -16.04
N LEU A 690 -39.21 -16.65 -15.38
CA LEU A 690 -39.09 -15.21 -15.57
C LEU A 690 -37.75 -14.89 -16.26
N PRO A 691 -37.75 -14.63 -17.57
CA PRO A 691 -36.54 -14.30 -18.30
C PRO A 691 -36.13 -12.84 -18.11
N GLY A 692 -34.83 -12.55 -18.28
CA GLY A 692 -34.29 -11.18 -18.27
C GLY A 692 -34.38 -10.49 -16.92
N VAL A 693 -34.45 -11.26 -15.84
CA VAL A 693 -34.34 -10.77 -14.46
C VAL A 693 -32.86 -10.59 -14.14
N ARG A 694 -32.49 -9.48 -13.50
CA ARG A 694 -31.14 -9.20 -13.02
C ARG A 694 -30.96 -9.80 -11.63
N LEU A 695 -29.87 -10.53 -11.43
CA LEU A 695 -29.54 -11.20 -10.17
C LEU A 695 -28.35 -10.47 -9.55
N LEU A 696 -28.53 -9.91 -8.36
CA LEU A 696 -27.45 -9.38 -7.53
C LEU A 696 -26.92 -10.48 -6.62
N ILE A 697 -25.61 -10.72 -6.63
CA ILE A 697 -24.95 -11.69 -5.75
C ILE A 697 -24.15 -10.92 -4.70
N GLU A 698 -24.41 -11.23 -3.44
CA GLU A 698 -23.74 -10.64 -2.28
C GLU A 698 -23.17 -11.75 -1.39
N ARG A 699 -22.01 -11.49 -0.78
CA ARG A 699 -21.41 -12.35 0.23
C ARG A 699 -21.44 -11.64 1.58
N ASP A 700 -21.74 -12.39 2.63
CA ASP A 700 -21.59 -11.92 4.00
C ASP A 700 -20.09 -11.88 4.39
N ALA A 701 -19.57 -10.68 4.68
CA ALA A 701 -18.16 -10.48 5.04
C ALA A 701 -17.77 -11.16 6.36
N PHE A 702 -18.74 -11.41 7.24
CA PHE A 702 -18.54 -12.10 8.50
C PHE A 702 -18.70 -13.61 8.38
N SER A 703 -19.17 -14.14 7.25
CA SER A 703 -19.40 -15.58 7.14
C SER A 703 -18.11 -16.43 7.11
N GLY A 704 -18.17 -17.54 7.84
CA GLY A 704 -17.15 -18.60 7.83
C GLY A 704 -17.23 -19.55 6.63
N GLU A 705 -16.36 -20.56 6.61
CA GLU A 705 -16.21 -21.53 5.50
C GLU A 705 -16.83 -22.91 5.79
N GLY A 706 -17.46 -23.05 6.95
CA GLY A 706 -18.10 -24.29 7.40
C GLY A 706 -19.42 -24.58 6.68
N ALA A 707 -20.10 -25.66 7.07
CA ALA A 707 -21.43 -26.01 6.53
C ALA A 707 -22.53 -25.04 6.99
N GLU A 708 -22.40 -24.47 8.18
CA GLU A 708 -23.27 -23.43 8.72
C GLU A 708 -22.45 -22.20 9.05
N ASP A 709 -23.06 -21.03 8.93
CA ASP A 709 -22.50 -19.77 9.42
C ASP A 709 -22.88 -19.59 10.89
N LEU A 710 -21.86 -19.46 11.74
CA LEU A 710 -22.01 -19.38 13.20
C LEU A 710 -21.82 -17.95 13.73
N ASP A 711 -21.46 -16.99 12.86
CA ASP A 711 -21.39 -15.59 13.23
C ASP A 711 -22.81 -15.01 13.33
N GLU A 712 -23.05 -14.16 14.32
CA GLU A 712 -24.34 -13.48 14.50
C GLU A 712 -24.41 -12.17 13.69
N ASP A 713 -23.25 -11.58 13.36
CA ASP A 713 -23.17 -10.37 12.58
C ASP A 713 -23.35 -10.66 11.08
N THR A 714 -23.86 -9.67 10.34
CA THR A 714 -24.05 -9.77 8.90
C THR A 714 -23.57 -8.48 8.25
N TYR A 715 -22.79 -8.60 7.18
CA TYR A 715 -22.33 -7.46 6.40
C TYR A 715 -22.25 -7.83 4.91
N TRP A 716 -23.31 -7.53 4.18
CA TRP A 716 -23.45 -7.91 2.77
C TRP A 716 -22.60 -7.05 1.84
N ILE A 717 -21.66 -7.69 1.15
CA ILE A 717 -20.81 -7.06 0.13
C ILE A 717 -21.22 -7.60 -1.25
N PRO A 718 -21.54 -6.73 -2.23
CA PRO A 718 -21.81 -7.19 -3.59
C PRO A 718 -20.55 -7.78 -4.20
N ILE A 719 -20.62 -9.02 -4.69
CA ILE A 719 -19.49 -9.72 -5.32
C ILE A 719 -19.65 -9.86 -6.84
N GLY A 720 -20.85 -9.61 -7.36
CA GLY A 720 -21.12 -9.65 -8.79
C GLY A 720 -22.61 -9.60 -9.09
N TYR A 721 -22.93 -9.67 -10.38
CA TYR A 721 -24.30 -9.77 -10.86
C TYR A 721 -24.37 -10.66 -12.11
N THR A 722 -25.53 -11.24 -12.38
CA THR A 722 -25.80 -12.02 -13.61
C THR A 722 -27.21 -11.75 -14.12
N ASP A 723 -27.57 -12.27 -15.28
CA ASP A 723 -28.94 -12.24 -15.82
C ASP A 723 -29.50 -13.65 -15.93
N ALA A 724 -30.80 -13.78 -15.68
CA ALA A 724 -31.53 -15.01 -15.98
C ALA A 724 -31.80 -15.13 -17.49
N ASP A 725 -31.58 -16.33 -18.03
CA ASP A 725 -31.75 -16.67 -19.44
C ASP A 725 -33.24 -16.70 -19.88
N GLU A 726 -33.51 -17.17 -21.11
CA GLU A 726 -34.88 -17.29 -21.64
C GLU A 726 -35.78 -18.26 -20.83
N ASN A 727 -35.17 -19.21 -20.11
CA ASN A 727 -35.83 -20.17 -19.24
C ASN A 727 -35.82 -19.71 -17.76
N GLY A 728 -35.38 -18.49 -17.47
CA GLY A 728 -35.24 -17.98 -16.11
C GLY A 728 -34.11 -18.64 -15.32
N GLU A 729 -33.24 -19.41 -15.96
CA GLU A 729 -32.07 -20.08 -15.36
C GLU A 729 -30.89 -19.12 -15.30
N TRP A 730 -30.09 -19.23 -14.25
CA TRP A 730 -28.90 -18.39 -14.06
C TRP A 730 -27.78 -19.20 -13.40
N SER A 731 -26.54 -18.79 -13.66
CA SER A 731 -25.35 -19.34 -13.01
C SER A 731 -24.36 -18.22 -12.63
N PHE A 732 -23.57 -18.47 -11.59
CA PHE A 732 -22.51 -17.58 -11.13
C PHE A 732 -21.42 -18.38 -10.42
N THR A 733 -20.15 -17.97 -10.53
CA THR A 733 -19.06 -18.60 -9.77
C THR A 733 -18.88 -17.87 -8.44
N ALA A 734 -19.23 -18.53 -7.34
CA ALA A 734 -19.20 -17.96 -6.00
C ALA A 734 -18.04 -18.50 -5.14
N PRO A 735 -17.48 -17.66 -4.25
CA PRO A 735 -16.48 -18.08 -3.28
C PRO A 735 -17.13 -18.75 -2.06
N ALA A 736 -16.31 -19.22 -1.11
CA ALA A 736 -16.80 -19.79 0.16
C ALA A 736 -17.49 -18.72 1.03
N GLY A 737 -18.53 -19.12 1.75
CA GLY A 737 -19.27 -18.29 2.70
C GLY A 737 -20.76 -18.24 2.40
N LYS A 738 -21.46 -17.41 3.16
CA LYS A 738 -22.91 -17.19 3.05
C LYS A 738 -23.19 -16.23 1.90
N ILE A 739 -23.86 -16.74 0.88
CA ILE A 739 -24.18 -16.05 -0.37
C ILE A 739 -25.67 -15.73 -0.41
N ARG A 740 -26.01 -14.46 -0.68
CA ARG A 740 -27.36 -13.99 -0.96
C ARG A 740 -27.48 -13.67 -2.44
N VAL A 741 -28.52 -14.21 -3.07
CA VAL A 741 -28.85 -13.91 -4.46
C VAL A 741 -30.22 -13.26 -4.51
N SER A 742 -30.28 -12.03 -5.00
CA SER A 742 -31.50 -11.21 -5.03
C SER A 742 -31.93 -10.91 -6.47
N ALA A 743 -33.20 -11.15 -6.77
CA ALA A 743 -33.79 -10.97 -8.10
C ALA A 743 -34.41 -9.57 -8.26
N PHE A 744 -34.13 -8.92 -9.39
CA PHE A 744 -34.59 -7.58 -9.73
C PHE A 744 -35.19 -7.49 -11.13
N VAL A 745 -36.25 -6.69 -11.26
CA VAL A 745 -36.85 -6.34 -12.55
C VAL A 745 -36.85 -4.83 -12.76
N GLY A 746 -36.62 -4.40 -14.00
CA GLY A 746 -36.60 -2.99 -14.37
C GLY A 746 -35.51 -2.69 -15.39
N THR A 747 -35.25 -1.40 -15.60
CA THR A 747 -34.11 -0.92 -16.38
C THR A 747 -33.14 -0.25 -15.42
N PHE A 748 -31.88 -0.65 -15.48
CA PHE A 748 -30.84 -0.03 -14.69
C PHE A 748 -30.74 1.47 -15.01
N ASP A 749 -30.78 2.29 -13.96
CA ASP A 749 -30.48 3.72 -14.02
C ASP A 749 -29.79 4.12 -12.71
N ALA A 750 -28.53 4.54 -12.82
CA ALA A 750 -27.71 4.92 -11.67
C ALA A 750 -28.05 6.32 -11.12
N GLU A 751 -28.66 7.20 -11.92
CA GLU A 751 -28.84 8.61 -11.57
C GLU A 751 -29.64 8.84 -10.27
N PRO A 752 -30.74 8.12 -9.98
CA PRO A 752 -31.44 8.24 -8.71
C PRO A 752 -30.56 7.87 -7.51
N ALA A 753 -29.74 6.83 -7.62
CA ALA A 753 -28.83 6.41 -6.55
C ALA A 753 -27.67 7.41 -6.37
N ARG A 754 -27.12 7.94 -7.46
CA ARG A 754 -26.09 9.00 -7.44
C ARG A 754 -26.62 10.28 -6.79
N ALA A 755 -27.88 10.64 -7.01
CA ALA A 755 -28.50 11.79 -6.36
C ALA A 755 -28.57 11.62 -4.83
N LEU A 756 -28.92 10.43 -4.33
CA LEU A 756 -28.93 10.11 -2.89
C LEU A 756 -27.53 10.10 -2.27
N ILE A 757 -26.50 9.76 -3.06
CA ILE A 757 -25.11 9.83 -2.62
C ILE A 757 -24.66 11.29 -2.52
N ASN A 758 -24.96 12.10 -3.54
CA ASN A 758 -24.60 13.51 -3.60
C ASN A 758 -25.25 14.36 -2.50
N ASP A 759 -26.47 14.04 -2.08
CA ASP A 759 -27.15 14.75 -0.98
C ASP A 759 -26.88 14.13 0.42
N GLY A 760 -26.18 12.99 0.48
CA GLY A 760 -25.82 12.28 1.71
C GLY A 760 -26.95 11.44 2.34
N SER A 761 -28.14 11.39 1.73
CA SER A 761 -29.28 10.64 2.26
C SER A 761 -29.18 9.13 2.09
N PHE A 762 -28.22 8.64 1.29
CA PHE A 762 -27.97 7.21 1.09
C PHE A 762 -27.77 6.42 2.39
N MET A 763 -27.25 7.07 3.44
CA MET A 763 -27.04 6.46 4.77
C MET A 763 -28.33 6.03 5.47
N LEU A 764 -29.50 6.54 5.06
CA LEU A 764 -30.80 6.10 5.60
C LEU A 764 -31.09 4.62 5.30
N ASN A 765 -30.51 4.08 4.22
CA ASN A 765 -30.71 2.70 3.80
C ASN A 765 -29.54 1.77 4.22
N LEU A 766 -28.67 2.22 5.14
CA LEU A 766 -27.52 1.42 5.58
C LEU A 766 -27.92 0.06 6.17
N GLY A 767 -29.13 -0.04 6.75
CA GLY A 767 -29.65 -1.29 7.32
C GLY A 767 -29.69 -2.47 6.33
N ASP A 768 -29.75 -2.22 5.02
CA ASP A 768 -29.73 -3.26 3.98
C ASP A 768 -28.42 -4.07 3.95
N VAL A 769 -27.30 -3.42 4.30
CA VAL A 769 -25.98 -4.05 4.37
C VAL A 769 -25.87 -4.90 5.64
N LEU A 770 -26.56 -4.51 6.72
CA LEU A 770 -26.42 -5.10 8.04
C LEU A 770 -27.43 -6.23 8.33
N CYS A 771 -28.56 -6.25 7.61
CA CYS A 771 -29.68 -7.13 7.91
C CYS A 771 -30.09 -8.03 6.73
N ASN A 772 -30.81 -9.11 7.03
CA ASN A 772 -31.40 -9.96 6.00
C ASN A 772 -32.61 -9.28 5.33
N SER A 773 -33.06 -9.82 4.20
CA SER A 773 -34.03 -9.16 3.30
C SER A 773 -35.42 -8.91 3.89
N TYR A 774 -35.77 -9.58 4.99
CA TYR A 774 -37.03 -9.38 5.73
C TYR A 774 -36.80 -8.82 7.14
N GLU A 775 -35.69 -8.10 7.33
CA GLU A 775 -35.32 -7.47 8.58
C GLU A 775 -35.00 -5.99 8.37
N GLU A 776 -35.18 -5.20 9.41
CA GLU A 776 -34.83 -3.78 9.44
C GLU A 776 -33.98 -3.50 10.68
N TYR A 777 -32.94 -2.68 10.49
CA TYR A 777 -32.01 -2.34 11.56
C TYR A 777 -32.65 -1.35 12.55
N ASP A 778 -32.82 -1.74 13.81
CA ASP A 778 -33.28 -0.84 14.88
C ASP A 778 -32.11 -0.35 15.72
N SER A 779 -31.79 0.94 15.58
CA SER A 779 -30.69 1.58 16.32
C SER A 779 -30.87 1.61 17.84
N ASN A 780 -32.10 1.45 18.36
CA ASN A 780 -32.33 1.43 19.81
C ASN A 780 -31.93 0.09 20.43
N TYR A 781 -32.07 -1.00 19.68
CA TYR A 781 -31.71 -2.35 20.11
C TYR A 781 -30.37 -2.82 19.53
N ASN A 782 -29.80 -2.07 18.58
CA ASN A 782 -28.57 -2.40 17.85
C ASN A 782 -28.66 -3.81 17.25
N ALA A 783 -29.81 -4.12 16.65
CA ALA A 783 -30.16 -5.44 16.15
C ALA A 783 -31.12 -5.34 14.97
N CYS A 784 -31.07 -6.36 14.11
CA CYS A 784 -32.00 -6.56 13.01
C CYS A 784 -33.32 -7.15 13.53
N LEU A 785 -34.44 -6.50 13.26
CA LEU A 785 -35.77 -6.94 13.68
C LEU A 785 -36.61 -7.33 12.46
N PRO A 786 -37.48 -8.36 12.55
CA PRO A 786 -38.33 -8.74 11.44
C PRO A 786 -39.20 -7.59 10.94
N SER A 787 -39.15 -7.31 9.64
CA SER A 787 -39.92 -6.26 8.98
C SER A 787 -40.91 -6.85 7.98
N ALA A 788 -42.09 -6.22 7.90
CA ALA A 788 -43.12 -6.58 6.93
C ALA A 788 -42.97 -5.82 5.61
N THR A 789 -42.07 -4.83 5.56
CA THR A 789 -41.72 -4.13 4.33
C THR A 789 -40.67 -4.92 3.57
N GLY A 790 -40.74 -4.91 2.24
CA GLY A 790 -39.70 -5.54 1.42
C GLY A 790 -38.35 -4.85 1.55
N ARG A 791 -37.32 -5.50 1.01
CA ARG A 791 -35.94 -5.01 0.97
C ARG A 791 -35.83 -3.69 0.19
N SER A 792 -35.08 -2.72 0.72
CA SER A 792 -34.70 -1.48 0.01
C SER A 792 -33.18 -1.44 -0.12
N VAL A 793 -32.68 -1.65 -1.32
CA VAL A 793 -31.23 -1.81 -1.57
C VAL A 793 -30.46 -0.54 -1.19
N PHE A 794 -29.31 -0.71 -0.55
CA PHE A 794 -28.40 0.38 -0.26
C PHE A 794 -27.91 1.05 -1.57
N PRO A 795 -27.96 2.38 -1.72
CA PRO A 795 -27.66 3.04 -3.01
C PRO A 795 -26.28 2.69 -3.59
N ILE A 796 -25.23 2.59 -2.77
CA ILE A 796 -23.89 2.19 -3.21
C ILE A 796 -23.90 0.75 -3.74
N THR A 797 -24.47 -0.19 -2.98
CA THR A 797 -24.65 -1.59 -3.41
C THR A 797 -25.44 -1.68 -4.72
N SER A 798 -26.47 -0.84 -4.89
CA SER A 798 -27.28 -0.85 -6.11
C SER A 798 -26.55 -0.38 -7.36
N ILE A 799 -25.59 0.55 -7.22
CA ILE A 799 -24.75 1.00 -8.32
C ILE A 799 -23.73 -0.09 -8.66
N LEU A 800 -22.98 -0.58 -7.65
CA LEU A 800 -21.97 -1.61 -7.85
C LEU A 800 -22.58 -2.91 -8.43
N GLY A 801 -23.71 -3.33 -7.87
CA GLY A 801 -24.46 -4.51 -8.27
C GLY A 801 -25.30 -4.36 -9.54
N ASN A 802 -25.25 -3.21 -10.23
CA ASN A 802 -25.99 -2.94 -11.46
C ASN A 802 -27.52 -3.18 -11.34
N VAL A 803 -28.10 -2.79 -10.20
CA VAL A 803 -29.54 -2.93 -9.87
C VAL A 803 -30.20 -1.60 -9.46
N ALA A 804 -29.51 -0.47 -9.63
CA ALA A 804 -30.06 0.85 -9.35
C ALA A 804 -31.33 1.12 -10.17
N ASN A 805 -32.36 1.70 -9.52
CA ASN A 805 -33.69 1.96 -10.10
C ASN A 805 -34.48 0.69 -10.51
N MET A 806 -34.07 -0.50 -10.08
CA MET A 806 -34.80 -1.74 -10.30
C MET A 806 -35.64 -2.12 -9.07
N THR A 807 -36.70 -2.91 -9.28
CA THR A 807 -37.60 -3.37 -8.22
C THR A 807 -37.17 -4.76 -7.74
N TRP A 808 -36.93 -4.90 -6.44
CA TRP A 808 -36.63 -6.18 -5.80
C TRP A 808 -37.86 -7.09 -5.80
N LEU A 809 -37.66 -8.36 -6.14
CA LEU A 809 -38.71 -9.36 -6.26
C LEU A 809 -38.68 -10.45 -5.17
N GLY A 810 -37.48 -10.78 -4.69
CA GLY A 810 -37.23 -11.86 -3.75
C GLY A 810 -35.76 -12.25 -3.75
N ASP A 811 -35.36 -13.09 -2.80
CA ASP A 811 -33.99 -13.55 -2.65
C ASP A 811 -33.90 -15.00 -2.17
N SER A 812 -32.72 -15.59 -2.33
CA SER A 812 -32.34 -16.90 -1.82
C SER A 812 -30.97 -16.79 -1.15
N VAL A 813 -30.77 -17.54 -0.06
CA VAL A 813 -29.52 -17.54 0.70
C VAL A 813 -29.02 -18.98 0.87
N MET A 814 -27.74 -19.18 0.63
CA MET A 814 -27.06 -20.47 0.74
C MET A 814 -25.67 -20.26 1.33
N ASN A 815 -25.16 -21.26 2.04
CA ASN A 815 -23.78 -21.25 2.52
C ASN A 815 -22.92 -22.18 1.64
N VAL A 816 -21.91 -21.63 0.99
CA VAL A 816 -20.94 -22.37 0.17
C VAL A 816 -19.74 -22.73 1.03
N THR A 817 -19.45 -24.02 1.18
CA THR A 817 -18.33 -24.47 2.03
C THR A 817 -16.97 -24.20 1.38
N GLY A 818 -15.91 -24.13 2.19
CA GLY A 818 -14.54 -24.00 1.69
C GLY A 818 -14.12 -25.14 0.75
N GLU A 819 -14.55 -26.38 1.03
CA GLU A 819 -14.26 -27.55 0.17
C GLU A 819 -14.94 -27.43 -1.20
N GLN A 820 -16.18 -26.93 -1.24
CA GLN A 820 -16.90 -26.68 -2.49
C GLN A 820 -16.26 -25.55 -3.30
N ALA A 821 -15.93 -24.43 -2.64
CA ALA A 821 -15.29 -23.29 -3.31
C ALA A 821 -13.87 -23.60 -3.82
N ASN A 822 -13.16 -24.55 -3.20
CA ASN A 822 -11.89 -25.10 -3.68
C ASN A 822 -12.07 -26.22 -4.71
N ARG A 823 -13.30 -26.52 -5.15
CA ARG A 823 -13.62 -27.57 -6.14
C ARG A 823 -13.16 -28.98 -5.73
N THR A 824 -12.97 -29.20 -4.44
CA THR A 824 -12.68 -30.51 -3.86
C THR A 824 -13.95 -31.29 -3.51
N ALA A 825 -15.09 -30.61 -3.46
CA ALA A 825 -16.42 -31.19 -3.25
C ALA A 825 -17.44 -30.57 -4.22
N ASP A 826 -18.43 -31.37 -4.64
CA ASP A 826 -19.50 -30.91 -5.54
C ASP A 826 -20.54 -30.06 -4.79
N LEU A 827 -21.09 -29.05 -5.47
CA LEU A 827 -22.27 -28.30 -5.03
C LEU A 827 -23.49 -28.77 -5.83
N SER A 828 -24.47 -29.37 -5.15
CA SER A 828 -25.67 -29.94 -5.79
C SER A 828 -26.97 -29.17 -5.51
N GLU A 829 -26.93 -28.17 -4.64
CA GLU A 829 -28.11 -27.44 -4.20
C GLU A 829 -28.43 -26.29 -5.18
N SER A 830 -29.69 -26.13 -5.55
CA SER A 830 -30.15 -25.01 -6.41
C SER A 830 -30.63 -23.83 -5.56
N MET A 831 -30.36 -22.61 -6.04
CA MET A 831 -30.80 -21.35 -5.45
C MET A 831 -32.03 -20.80 -6.17
N ASP A 832 -33.15 -21.54 -6.15
CA ASP A 832 -34.36 -21.13 -6.85
C ASP A 832 -35.05 -19.94 -6.14
N ILE A 833 -35.55 -18.97 -6.93
CA ILE A 833 -36.23 -17.77 -6.43
C ILE A 833 -37.67 -17.75 -6.94
N ALA A 834 -38.62 -17.85 -6.01
CA ALA A 834 -40.05 -17.81 -6.31
C ALA A 834 -40.63 -16.40 -6.08
N VAL A 835 -41.10 -15.75 -7.14
CA VAL A 835 -41.59 -14.37 -7.13
C VAL A 835 -43.13 -14.32 -7.07
N GLN A 836 -43.70 -13.46 -6.23
CA GLN A 836 -45.16 -13.26 -6.18
C GLN A 836 -45.66 -12.36 -7.31
N SER A 837 -46.79 -12.72 -7.95
CA SER A 837 -47.39 -11.93 -9.04
C SER A 837 -47.68 -10.46 -8.69
N SER A 838 -47.88 -10.15 -7.41
CA SER A 838 -48.12 -8.78 -6.93
C SER A 838 -46.89 -7.87 -7.01
N GLY A 839 -45.67 -8.44 -7.10
CA GLY A 839 -44.42 -7.69 -7.26
C GLY A 839 -44.16 -7.18 -8.67
N ILE A 840 -44.93 -7.66 -9.66
CA ILE A 840 -44.72 -7.38 -11.10
C ILE A 840 -45.75 -6.35 -11.63
N SER A 841 -46.66 -5.87 -10.78
CA SER A 841 -47.69 -4.89 -11.19
C SER A 841 -47.10 -3.48 -11.32
N GLY A 842 -46.40 -3.24 -12.42
CA GLY A 842 -45.83 -1.94 -12.78
C GLY A 842 -45.21 -1.96 -14.19
N GLN A 843 -45.99 -2.39 -15.20
CA GLN A 843 -45.70 -2.10 -16.61
C GLN A 843 -46.66 -1.02 -17.12
#